data_AF-A0A1C4UM27-F1
#
_entry.id   AF-A0A1C4UM27-F1
#
_cell.length_a   1.000
_cell.length_b   1.000
_cell.length_c   1.000
_cell.angle_alpha   90.00
_cell.angle_beta   90.00
_cell.angle_gamma   90.00
#
_symmetry.space_group_name_H-M   'P 1'
#
loop_
_entity.id
_entity.type
_entity.pdbx_description
1 polymer ?
#
loop_
_entity_poly.entity_id
_entity_poly.type
_entity_poly.pdbx_seq_one_letter_code
_entity_poly.pdbx_strand_id
1 'polypeptide(L)'
;MGENVAIAADTRPSRAGTPGASGNRPPVLAPAGPPARKGPDRRQLNIRARLAYARCGATAGPLAAPSRPDAAVEFRHAASPAARLVLTLLVLVNSAAGLLFVGWLLLPQHVPGSGLFGAGGWETIAARLGFCVVVGVELIRLAQNVVVWVFAFHARDPVPVDPPVGLRVALLTTIVPSKEPLDVAERTLRRLRQIVYCGQVDVWILDEGDDPAVKEMAARLGVHHFSRRGRPEYNQPGGEFRARTKSGNHNAWRAENEDRYDVVANVDPDHVPLPNFLERTLGYFRDPDVAFVVTPQVYGNMHQNFVAHGASVQQYLYNGLIARGGNGLDAPLLTGTGHLYRPAAWRTIGGYQDSIIEDHLTSIRVHAATNPETGNKWKGVYTPDVVAIGEGPTSWADYFNQQKRWAAGICEILVRRELRAPRELPSRRRWQYRLLQFYYPSVAVSLLLGNLATALYLLTGVGSAQLDVTVWSVLWGSTFGTWFVLWLWLRRFNIAPHEREEIGMVGMALALFAGPVYVAAGFTALLRRKLGFVVTAKGKLRTVESFRTFRLHFCWAAVSAALLGASFVLDNSSPLLRVWPVLTILTGLGPPLIALASNLRATGRQEDEVAVPAPAPAPARGKAEVHPPRSRVAAEEALR
;
A
#
# COMPACT_ATOMS: atom_id res chain seq x y z
N MET A 1 53.71 -49.43 22.24
CA MET A 1 53.98 -49.36 23.69
C MET A 1 52.86 -48.55 24.32
N GLY A 2 51.90 -49.06 25.09
CA GLY A 2 51.45 -50.42 25.43
C GLY A 2 49.89 -50.42 25.39
N GLU A 3 49.23 -51.52 24.99
CA GLU A 3 48.74 -52.63 25.86
C GLU A 3 47.57 -52.21 26.76
N ASN A 4 46.37 -52.79 26.76
CA ASN A 4 45.88 -54.20 26.80
C ASN A 4 44.46 -54.23 26.19
N VAL A 5 43.91 -55.22 25.46
CA VAL A 5 43.78 -56.70 25.53
C VAL A 5 42.99 -57.25 26.73
N ALA A 6 41.78 -57.77 26.43
CA ALA A 6 41.06 -58.89 27.07
C ALA A 6 39.88 -59.25 26.14
N ILE A 7 39.89 -60.31 25.32
CA ILE A 7 39.81 -61.77 25.53
C ILE A 7 38.47 -62.27 26.13
N ALA A 8 37.65 -62.78 25.19
CA ALA A 8 36.87 -64.03 25.15
C ALA A 8 35.78 -64.36 26.18
N ALA A 9 34.62 -64.77 25.66
CA ALA A 9 34.03 -66.08 25.98
C ALA A 9 33.08 -66.54 24.85
N ASP A 10 33.41 -67.69 24.28
CA ASP A 10 32.68 -68.46 23.28
C ASP A 10 31.89 -69.57 24.01
N THR A 11 30.61 -69.75 23.71
CA THR A 11 29.85 -70.96 24.07
C THR A 11 28.90 -71.34 22.94
N ARG A 12 29.32 -72.33 22.13
CA ARG A 12 28.43 -73.17 21.32
C ARG A 12 27.72 -74.20 22.22
N PRO A 13 26.56 -74.71 21.83
CA PRO A 13 26.61 -75.97 21.09
C PRO A 13 25.60 -76.09 19.94
N SER A 14 26.03 -76.85 18.95
CA SER A 14 25.30 -77.34 17.78
C SER A 14 24.33 -78.48 18.11
N ARG A 15 23.15 -78.52 17.45
CA ARG A 15 22.54 -79.78 16.95
C ARG A 15 21.39 -79.57 15.96
N ALA A 16 21.64 -80.14 14.77
CA ALA A 16 20.80 -80.65 13.67
C ALA A 16 19.25 -80.58 13.69
N GLY A 17 18.67 -80.33 12.50
CA GLY A 17 17.39 -80.95 12.10
C GLY A 17 16.50 -80.22 11.07
N THR A 18 16.78 -80.39 9.77
CA THR A 18 15.81 -80.45 8.62
C THR A 18 15.00 -79.22 8.14
N PRO A 19 14.63 -79.16 6.83
CA PRO A 19 14.44 -77.93 6.06
C PRO A 19 12.98 -77.47 5.95
N GLY A 20 12.74 -76.16 5.88
CA GLY A 20 11.41 -75.62 5.64
C GLY A 20 11.38 -74.14 5.27
N ALA A 21 10.86 -73.87 4.07
CA ALA A 21 10.24 -72.63 3.59
C ALA A 21 11.12 -71.37 3.43
N SER A 22 11.34 -71.01 2.16
CA SER A 22 11.81 -69.71 1.68
C SER A 22 10.82 -68.60 2.09
N GLY A 23 11.16 -67.85 3.14
CA GLY A 23 10.49 -66.61 3.52
C GLY A 23 11.25 -65.38 3.01
N ASN A 24 10.70 -64.72 2.00
CA ASN A 24 11.10 -63.40 1.51
C ASN A 24 11.13 -62.39 2.68
N ARG A 25 12.31 -61.92 3.10
CA ARG A 25 12.43 -60.76 4.00
C ARG A 25 12.34 -59.47 3.16
N PRO A 26 11.45 -58.52 3.49
CA PRO A 26 11.41 -57.23 2.81
C PRO A 26 12.65 -56.39 3.18
N PRO A 27 13.11 -55.48 2.30
CA PRO A 27 14.28 -54.66 2.55
C PRO A 27 14.03 -53.69 3.71
N VAL A 28 15.01 -53.59 4.60
CA VAL A 28 15.03 -52.64 5.71
C VAL A 28 15.06 -51.23 5.12
N LEU A 29 13.95 -50.49 5.26
CA LEU A 29 13.88 -49.07 4.98
C LEU A 29 14.83 -48.33 5.92
N ALA A 30 15.86 -47.70 5.36
CA ALA A 30 16.66 -46.72 6.09
C ALA A 30 15.73 -45.64 6.68
N PRO A 31 15.92 -45.22 7.94
CA PRO A 31 15.06 -44.20 8.53
C PRO A 31 15.16 -42.93 7.69
N ALA A 32 14.02 -42.46 7.21
CA ALA A 32 13.91 -41.20 6.48
C ALA A 32 14.58 -40.11 7.34
N GLY A 33 15.61 -39.47 6.79
CA GLY A 33 16.20 -38.29 7.41
C GLY A 33 15.11 -37.27 7.75
N PRO A 34 15.28 -36.46 8.80
CA PRO A 34 14.26 -35.51 9.22
C PRO A 34 13.86 -34.66 8.01
N PRO A 35 12.56 -34.49 7.73
CA PRO A 35 12.12 -33.72 6.58
C PRO A 35 12.77 -32.34 6.68
N ALA A 36 13.47 -31.92 5.63
CA ALA A 36 14.00 -30.58 5.50
C ALA A 36 12.87 -29.63 5.92
N ARG A 37 13.11 -28.80 6.95
CA ARG A 37 12.12 -27.87 7.50
C ARG A 37 11.59 -27.00 6.35
N LYS A 38 10.50 -27.43 5.71
CA LYS A 38 9.79 -26.63 4.71
C LYS A 38 9.30 -25.42 5.48
N GLY A 39 9.86 -24.25 5.17
CA GLY A 39 9.41 -22.99 5.74
C GLY A 39 7.88 -22.86 5.61
N PRO A 40 7.24 -22.04 6.45
CA PRO A 40 5.79 -21.94 6.50
C PRO A 40 5.21 -21.70 5.09
N ASP A 41 4.18 -22.48 4.75
CA ASP A 41 3.48 -22.36 3.47
C ASP A 41 2.96 -20.92 3.31
N ARG A 42 3.51 -20.19 2.32
CA ARG A 42 3.13 -18.81 2.02
C ARG A 42 1.63 -18.66 1.77
N ARG A 43 0.97 -19.69 1.23
CA ARG A 43 -0.47 -19.71 1.03
C ARG A 43 -1.21 -19.70 2.37
N GLN A 44 -0.78 -20.50 3.33
CA GLN A 44 -1.36 -20.52 4.68
C GLN A 44 -1.16 -19.18 5.39
N LEU A 45 0.01 -18.55 5.25
CA LEU A 45 0.27 -17.22 5.81
C LEU A 45 -0.69 -16.16 5.24
N ASN A 46 -0.89 -16.15 3.91
CA ASN A 46 -1.86 -15.25 3.28
C ASN A 46 -3.30 -15.52 3.73
N ILE A 47 -3.68 -16.78 3.93
CA ILE A 47 -5.00 -17.13 4.50
C ILE A 47 -5.12 -16.57 5.93
N ARG A 48 -4.10 -16.72 6.77
CA ARG A 48 -4.09 -16.16 8.14
C ARG A 48 -4.22 -14.64 8.14
N ALA A 49 -3.48 -13.94 7.26
CA ALA A 49 -3.58 -12.50 7.10
C ALA A 49 -4.99 -12.06 6.67
N ARG A 50 -5.60 -12.75 5.70
CA ARG A 50 -6.99 -12.50 5.26
C ARG A 50 -8.00 -12.69 6.39
N LEU A 51 -7.86 -13.76 7.17
CA LEU A 51 -8.73 -14.01 8.33
C LEU A 51 -8.53 -12.97 9.44
N ALA A 52 -7.29 -12.52 9.67
CA ALA A 52 -7.02 -11.44 10.62
C ALA A 52 -7.70 -10.13 10.19
N TYR A 53 -7.62 -9.79 8.91
CA TYR A 53 -8.32 -8.63 8.35
C TYR A 53 -9.83 -8.76 8.42
N ALA A 54 -10.40 -9.93 8.12
CA ALA A 54 -11.85 -10.13 8.22
C ALA A 54 -12.38 -9.93 9.65
N ARG A 55 -11.58 -10.22 10.68
CA ARG A 55 -11.92 -9.94 12.10
C ARG A 55 -11.87 -8.45 12.45
N CYS A 56 -11.26 -7.61 11.62
CA CYS A 56 -11.17 -6.16 11.80
C CYS A 56 -12.34 -5.40 11.14
N GLY A 57 -13.45 -6.08 10.84
CA GLY A 57 -14.65 -5.47 10.27
C GLY A 57 -15.47 -4.57 11.21
N ALA A 58 -15.11 -4.50 12.49
CA ALA A 58 -15.73 -3.62 13.49
C ALA A 58 -14.69 -2.81 14.27
N THR A 59 -13.59 -2.42 13.61
CA THR A 59 -12.51 -1.60 14.20
C THR A 59 -13.01 -0.26 14.74
N ALA A 60 -14.03 0.34 14.11
CA ALA A 60 -14.67 1.57 14.55
C ALA A 60 -15.56 1.39 15.78
N GLY A 61 -15.74 0.16 16.28
CA GLY A 61 -16.60 -0.17 17.43
C GLY A 61 -17.95 -0.78 17.02
N PRO A 62 -18.79 -1.15 18.01
CA PRO A 62 -20.13 -1.71 17.76
C PRO A 62 -21.04 -0.66 17.09
N LEU A 63 -22.02 -1.13 16.31
CA LEU A 63 -23.08 -0.27 15.79
C LEU A 63 -23.87 0.35 16.94
N ALA A 64 -24.13 1.65 16.85
CA ALA A 64 -24.98 2.38 17.78
C ALA A 64 -26.33 2.71 17.13
N ALA A 65 -27.37 2.77 17.96
CA ALA A 65 -28.65 3.31 17.52
C ALA A 65 -28.49 4.81 17.18
N PRO A 66 -29.11 5.30 16.09
CA PRO A 66 -29.04 6.71 15.74
C PRO A 66 -29.78 7.56 16.79
N SER A 67 -29.20 8.70 17.19
CA SER A 67 -29.84 9.64 18.13
C SER A 67 -31.09 10.31 17.53
N ARG A 68 -31.07 10.54 16.21
CA ARG A 68 -32.19 11.00 15.38
C ARG A 68 -32.00 10.51 13.93
N PRO A 69 -33.05 10.48 13.08
CA PRO A 69 -32.97 9.90 11.74
C PRO A 69 -31.85 10.47 10.86
N ASP A 70 -31.60 11.77 10.99
CA ASP A 70 -30.68 12.61 10.22
C ASP A 70 -29.49 13.11 11.07
N ALA A 71 -29.08 12.31 12.07
CA ALA A 71 -28.00 12.68 12.97
C ALA A 71 -26.68 12.90 12.21
N ALA A 72 -25.96 13.96 12.59
CA ALA A 72 -24.61 14.21 12.10
C ALA A 72 -23.65 13.12 12.58
N VAL A 73 -22.61 12.82 11.78
CA VAL A 73 -21.64 11.78 12.15
C VAL A 73 -20.82 12.22 13.37
N GLU A 74 -20.86 11.41 14.42
CA GLU A 74 -20.04 11.60 15.61
C GLU A 74 -18.66 10.98 15.44
N PHE A 75 -17.65 11.60 16.05
CA PHE A 75 -16.26 11.15 15.99
C PHE A 75 -15.66 11.05 17.38
N ARG A 76 -14.90 9.97 17.62
CA ARG A 76 -14.13 9.73 18.84
C ARG A 76 -12.64 9.73 18.54
N HIS A 77 -11.83 10.15 19.50
CA HIS A 77 -10.37 10.08 19.35
C HIS A 77 -9.91 8.62 19.26
N ALA A 78 -9.06 8.31 18.26
CA ALA A 78 -8.53 6.97 18.05
C ALA A 78 -7.50 6.56 19.13
N ALA A 79 -6.97 7.53 19.88
CA ALA A 79 -6.02 7.32 20.96
C ALA A 79 -6.50 7.97 22.25
N SER A 80 -6.23 7.31 23.39
CA SER A 80 -6.54 7.82 24.73
C SER A 80 -5.77 9.12 25.03
N PRO A 81 -6.21 9.93 26.00
CA PRO A 81 -5.48 11.14 26.43
C PRO A 81 -4.03 10.84 26.83
N ALA A 82 -3.78 9.74 27.56
CA ALA A 82 -2.44 9.31 27.92
C ALA A 82 -1.59 8.95 26.68
N ALA A 83 -2.16 8.22 25.72
CA ALA A 83 -1.45 7.92 24.48
C ALA A 83 -1.15 9.19 23.67
N ARG A 84 -2.05 10.17 23.63
CA ARG A 84 -1.80 11.46 22.98
C ARG A 84 -0.74 12.29 23.69
N LEU A 85 -0.66 12.23 25.02
CA LEU A 85 0.43 12.85 25.77
C LEU A 85 1.77 12.21 25.39
N VAL A 86 1.85 10.88 25.36
CA VAL A 86 3.08 10.17 24.97
C VAL A 86 3.45 10.46 23.50
N LEU A 87 2.49 10.55 22.57
CA LEU A 87 2.74 11.00 21.19
C LEU A 87 3.44 12.35 21.19
N THR A 88 2.85 13.32 21.89
CA THR A 88 3.37 14.68 21.95
C THR A 88 4.77 14.71 22.52
N LEU A 89 5.03 13.98 23.62
CA LEU A 89 6.36 13.88 24.22
C LEU A 89 7.39 13.28 23.24
N LEU A 90 7.05 12.19 22.55
CA LEU A 90 7.95 11.57 21.56
C LEU A 90 8.27 12.50 20.39
N VAL A 91 7.26 13.22 19.90
CA VAL A 91 7.43 14.21 18.82
C VAL A 91 8.26 15.39 19.30
N LEU A 92 8.04 15.88 20.53
CA LEU A 92 8.84 16.95 21.12
C LEU A 92 10.30 16.51 21.29
N VAL A 93 10.56 15.30 21.77
CA VAL A 93 11.93 14.75 21.87
C VAL A 93 12.58 14.65 20.50
N ASN A 94 11.88 14.11 19.50
CA ASN A 94 12.41 14.02 18.14
C ASN A 94 12.64 15.41 17.51
N SER A 95 11.72 16.35 17.71
CA SER A 95 11.84 17.72 17.22
C SER A 95 12.98 18.46 17.91
N ALA A 96 13.16 18.27 19.22
CA ALA A 96 14.28 18.82 19.97
C ALA A 96 15.60 18.27 19.47
N ALA A 97 15.73 16.95 19.26
CA ALA A 97 16.92 16.35 18.69
C ALA A 97 17.26 16.94 17.31
N GLY A 98 16.26 17.08 16.43
CA GLY A 98 16.48 17.66 15.10
C GLY A 98 16.76 19.17 15.13
N LEU A 99 16.12 19.95 16.01
CA LEU A 99 16.38 21.38 16.18
C LEU A 99 17.77 21.63 16.81
N LEU A 100 18.19 20.79 17.76
CA LEU A 100 19.54 20.83 18.31
C LEU A 100 20.57 20.52 17.23
N PHE A 101 20.31 19.53 16.38
CA PHE A 101 21.19 19.20 15.27
C PHE A 101 21.29 20.35 14.25
N VAL A 102 20.16 20.90 13.81
CA VAL A 102 20.14 22.05 12.89
C VAL A 102 20.77 23.29 13.53
N GLY A 103 20.47 23.58 14.79
CA GLY A 103 21.07 24.69 15.53
C GLY A 103 22.58 24.56 15.66
N TRP A 104 23.07 23.34 15.93
CA TRP A 104 24.50 23.03 15.93
C TRP A 104 25.12 23.24 14.55
N LEU A 105 24.48 22.77 13.46
CA LEU A 105 24.96 23.03 12.09
C LEU A 105 25.07 24.53 11.80
N LEU A 106 24.14 25.34 12.30
CA LEU A 106 24.07 26.79 12.05
C LEU A 106 25.00 27.64 12.94
N LEU A 107 25.80 27.04 13.82
CA LEU A 107 26.79 27.79 14.60
C LEU A 107 27.80 28.51 13.67
N PRO A 108 28.22 29.75 13.98
CA PRO A 108 29.07 30.54 13.09
C PRO A 108 30.35 29.85 12.63
N GLN A 109 30.94 29.01 13.49
CA GLN A 109 32.16 28.25 13.20
C GLN A 109 31.98 27.14 12.15
N HIS A 110 30.74 26.69 11.89
CA HIS A 110 30.43 25.64 10.92
C HIS A 110 29.95 26.20 9.58
N VAL A 111 29.56 27.48 9.53
CA VAL A 111 29.12 28.15 8.30
C VAL A 111 30.35 28.44 7.42
N PRO A 112 30.40 27.98 6.16
CA PRO A 112 31.57 28.20 5.33
C PRO A 112 31.84 29.68 4.98
N GLY A 113 33.08 30.11 5.18
CA GLY A 113 33.59 31.45 4.82
C GLY A 113 33.51 32.48 5.96
N SER A 114 34.15 33.64 5.78
CA SER A 114 34.18 34.72 6.77
C SER A 114 32.86 35.52 6.75
N GLY A 115 31.95 35.23 7.68
CA GLY A 115 30.68 35.97 7.85
C GLY A 115 29.53 35.52 6.94
N LEU A 116 28.34 36.10 7.18
CA LEU A 116 27.09 35.78 6.48
C LEU A 116 26.97 36.39 5.07
N PHE A 117 27.75 37.44 4.77
CA PHE A 117 27.67 38.21 3.53
C PHE A 117 29.05 38.33 2.87
N GLY A 118 29.15 37.96 1.58
CA GLY A 118 30.37 38.09 0.77
C GLY A 118 30.64 36.84 -0.07
N ALA A 119 30.72 36.95 -1.40
CA ALA A 119 30.74 35.79 -2.31
C ALA A 119 32.01 34.92 -2.21
N GLY A 120 33.10 35.42 -1.61
CA GLY A 120 34.36 34.68 -1.52
C GLY A 120 34.85 34.18 -2.90
N GLY A 121 35.68 33.14 -2.90
CA GLY A 121 36.03 32.38 -4.10
C GLY A 121 34.95 31.34 -4.46
N TRP A 122 35.07 30.72 -5.63
CA TRP A 122 34.13 29.69 -6.10
C TRP A 122 33.98 28.51 -5.13
N GLU A 123 35.05 28.15 -4.40
CA GLU A 123 35.04 27.12 -3.36
C GLU A 123 34.14 27.50 -2.17
N THR A 124 34.16 28.76 -1.75
CA THR A 124 33.28 29.26 -0.68
C THR A 124 31.82 29.22 -1.12
N ILE A 125 31.54 29.55 -2.39
CA ILE A 125 30.21 29.45 -2.97
C ILE A 125 29.75 27.99 -2.98
N ALA A 126 30.59 27.07 -3.45
CA ALA A 126 30.30 25.64 -3.47
C ALA A 126 30.03 25.10 -2.05
N ALA A 127 30.88 25.42 -1.07
CA ALA A 127 30.71 25.01 0.32
C ALA A 127 29.38 25.50 0.90
N ARG A 128 29.03 26.77 0.68
CA ARG A 128 27.76 27.36 1.14
C ARG A 128 26.55 26.73 0.47
N LEU A 129 26.62 26.45 -0.83
CA LEU A 129 25.55 25.74 -1.53
C LEU A 129 25.36 24.34 -0.93
N GLY A 130 26.44 23.59 -0.74
CA GLY A 130 26.40 22.27 -0.07
C GLY A 130 25.83 22.35 1.35
N PHE A 131 26.21 23.36 2.12
CA PHE A 131 25.71 23.60 3.47
C PHE A 131 24.20 23.88 3.48
N CYS A 132 23.73 24.80 2.64
CA CYS A 132 22.31 25.12 2.48
C CYS A 132 21.49 23.89 2.05
N VAL A 133 22.07 23.03 1.21
CA VAL A 133 21.45 21.78 0.79
C VAL A 133 21.29 20.82 1.96
N VAL A 134 22.33 20.61 2.78
CA VAL A 134 22.26 19.77 3.99
C VAL A 134 21.21 20.30 4.96
N VAL A 135 21.26 21.59 5.30
CA VAL A 135 20.26 22.22 6.18
C VAL A 135 18.84 22.08 5.60
N GLY A 136 18.68 22.27 4.29
CA GLY A 136 17.39 22.12 3.61
C GLY A 136 16.83 20.70 3.70
N VAL A 137 17.65 19.66 3.51
CA VAL A 137 17.23 18.26 3.68
C VAL A 137 16.78 18.00 5.11
N GLU A 138 17.48 18.54 6.09
CA GLU A 138 17.15 18.41 7.51
C GLU A 138 15.85 19.12 7.90
N LEU A 139 15.62 20.32 7.36
CA LEU A 139 14.35 21.04 7.52
C LEU A 139 13.18 20.29 6.87
N ILE A 140 13.39 19.67 5.70
CA ILE A 140 12.37 18.82 5.06
C ILE A 140 12.03 17.63 5.96
N ARG A 141 13.04 16.96 6.55
CA ARG A 141 12.83 15.83 7.48
C ARG A 141 12.03 16.26 8.70
N LEU A 142 12.36 17.41 9.30
CA LEU A 142 11.59 17.99 10.41
C LEU A 142 10.13 18.28 10.00
N ALA A 143 9.92 18.85 8.82
CA ALA A 143 8.57 19.11 8.31
C ALA A 143 7.77 17.82 8.09
N GLN A 144 8.39 16.75 7.57
CA GLN A 144 7.75 15.43 7.43
C GLN A 144 7.32 14.86 8.78
N ASN A 145 8.15 15.03 9.82
CA ASN A 145 7.79 14.61 11.18
C ASN A 145 6.56 15.37 11.72
N VAL A 146 6.53 16.70 11.53
CA VAL A 146 5.37 17.53 11.92
C VAL A 146 4.11 17.08 11.20
N VAL A 147 4.18 16.75 9.91
CA VAL A 147 3.04 16.21 9.15
C VAL A 147 2.48 14.95 9.82
N VAL A 148 3.33 13.96 10.11
CA VAL A 148 2.91 12.71 10.75
C VAL A 148 2.29 12.97 12.11
N TRP A 149 2.89 13.84 12.92
CA TRP A 149 2.34 14.25 14.21
C TRP A 149 0.96 14.89 14.09
N VAL A 150 0.77 15.84 13.15
CA VAL A 150 -0.51 16.52 12.94
C VAL A 150 -1.62 15.50 12.65
N PHE A 151 -1.39 14.55 11.74
CA PHE A 151 -2.37 13.49 11.46
C PHE A 151 -2.58 12.56 12.65
N ALA A 152 -1.52 12.16 13.34
CA ALA A 152 -1.60 11.28 14.51
C ALA A 152 -2.39 11.91 15.68
N PHE A 153 -2.14 13.18 15.96
CA PHE A 153 -2.81 13.91 17.04
C PHE A 153 -4.29 14.13 16.76
N HIS A 154 -4.64 14.30 15.47
CA HIS A 154 -6.02 14.46 15.01
C HIS A 154 -6.68 13.14 14.62
N ALA A 155 -6.06 11.98 14.85
CA ALA A 155 -6.66 10.70 14.49
C ALA A 155 -8.00 10.49 15.22
N ARG A 156 -9.08 10.37 14.44
CA ARG A 156 -10.43 10.13 14.92
C ARG A 156 -11.11 9.01 14.14
N ASP A 157 -11.83 8.18 14.87
CA ASP A 157 -12.70 7.14 14.33
C ASP A 157 -14.15 7.66 14.34
N PRO A 158 -14.94 7.43 13.29
CA PRO A 158 -16.36 7.71 13.32
C PRO A 158 -17.08 6.72 14.23
N VAL A 159 -18.16 7.15 14.87
CA VAL A 159 -19.07 6.25 15.61
C VAL A 159 -20.00 5.59 14.60
N PRO A 160 -19.90 4.27 14.36
CA PRO A 160 -20.74 3.59 13.40
C PRO A 160 -22.18 3.50 13.92
N VAL A 161 -23.14 3.77 13.05
CA VAL A 161 -24.58 3.72 13.36
C VAL A 161 -25.30 2.77 12.42
N ASP A 162 -26.46 2.27 12.83
CA ASP A 162 -27.25 1.37 12.01
C ASP A 162 -27.59 2.01 10.64
N PRO A 163 -27.50 1.24 9.54
CA PRO A 163 -27.80 1.76 8.22
C PRO A 163 -29.26 2.23 8.13
N PRO A 164 -29.58 3.29 7.36
CA PRO A 164 -30.97 3.63 7.04
C PRO A 164 -31.69 2.43 6.43
N VAL A 165 -33.01 2.36 6.51
CA VAL A 165 -33.79 1.31 5.81
C VAL A 165 -34.24 1.86 4.46
N GLY A 166 -34.23 1.03 3.42
CA GLY A 166 -34.87 1.35 2.14
C GLY A 166 -34.07 2.19 1.16
N LEU A 167 -32.77 2.45 1.39
CA LEU A 167 -31.95 3.14 0.38
C LEU A 167 -31.83 2.27 -0.89
N ARG A 168 -31.77 2.94 -2.03
CA ARG A 168 -31.42 2.33 -3.32
C ARG A 168 -29.92 2.43 -3.52
N VAL A 169 -29.24 1.30 -3.56
CA VAL A 169 -27.77 1.23 -3.61
C VAL A 169 -27.31 0.55 -4.88
N ALA A 170 -26.40 1.20 -5.61
CA ALA A 170 -25.63 0.54 -6.67
C ALA A 170 -24.27 0.10 -6.14
N LEU A 171 -23.89 -1.16 -6.36
CA LEU A 171 -22.58 -1.71 -6.08
C LEU A 171 -21.82 -1.93 -7.39
N LEU A 172 -20.81 -1.11 -7.65
CA LEU A 172 -20.07 -1.12 -8.90
C LEU A 172 -18.72 -1.84 -8.74
N THR A 173 -18.34 -2.57 -9.78
CA THR A 173 -16.94 -2.92 -10.06
C THR A 173 -16.61 -2.64 -11.51
N THR A 174 -15.34 -2.45 -11.84
CA THR A 174 -14.88 -2.19 -13.21
C THR A 174 -14.09 -3.37 -13.75
N ILE A 175 -14.01 -3.51 -15.08
CA ILE A 175 -13.08 -4.44 -15.70
C ILE A 175 -12.47 -3.87 -16.97
N VAL A 176 -11.18 -4.12 -17.16
CA VAL A 176 -10.48 -4.00 -18.44
C VAL A 176 -10.00 -5.39 -18.84
N PRO A 177 -10.77 -6.14 -19.65
CA PRO A 177 -10.52 -7.56 -19.92
C PRO A 177 -9.11 -7.89 -20.43
N SER A 178 -8.47 -6.95 -21.14
CA SER A 178 -7.09 -7.10 -21.63
C SER A 178 -5.99 -6.99 -20.54
N LYS A 179 -6.34 -6.59 -19.33
CA LYS A 179 -5.41 -6.32 -18.21
C LYS A 179 -5.79 -7.02 -16.91
N GLU A 180 -7.06 -7.37 -16.79
CA GLU A 180 -7.66 -7.93 -15.58
C GLU A 180 -8.28 -9.29 -15.90
N PRO A 181 -7.85 -10.37 -15.23
CA PRO A 181 -8.42 -11.70 -15.47
C PRO A 181 -9.90 -11.77 -15.11
N LEU A 182 -10.70 -12.43 -15.96
CA LEU A 182 -12.14 -12.63 -15.71
C LEU A 182 -12.42 -13.34 -14.39
N ASP A 183 -11.57 -14.29 -13.98
CA ASP A 183 -11.75 -15.03 -12.72
C ASP A 183 -11.62 -14.13 -11.48
N VAL A 184 -10.81 -13.06 -11.56
CA VAL A 184 -10.66 -12.07 -10.50
C VAL A 184 -11.95 -11.25 -10.37
N ALA A 185 -12.47 -10.73 -11.48
CA ALA A 185 -13.74 -10.00 -11.49
C ALA A 185 -14.92 -10.89 -11.08
N GLU A 186 -14.99 -12.14 -11.57
CA GLU A 186 -16.04 -13.10 -11.22
C GLU A 186 -16.07 -13.36 -9.71
N ARG A 187 -14.91 -13.56 -9.08
CA ARG A 187 -14.79 -13.77 -7.64
C ARG A 187 -15.34 -12.59 -6.85
N THR A 188 -15.05 -11.37 -7.29
CA THR A 188 -15.53 -10.14 -6.65
C THR A 188 -17.03 -9.96 -6.84
N LEU A 189 -17.54 -10.14 -8.06
CA LEU A 189 -18.98 -10.07 -8.36
C LEU A 189 -19.81 -11.08 -7.56
N ARG A 190 -19.34 -12.32 -7.43
CA ARG A 190 -20.00 -13.34 -6.60
C ARG A 190 -20.13 -12.89 -5.14
N ARG A 191 -19.16 -12.14 -4.61
CA ARG A 191 -19.22 -11.60 -3.25
C ARG A 191 -20.10 -10.37 -3.15
N LEU A 192 -20.08 -9.49 -4.14
CA LEU A 192 -21.00 -8.34 -4.20
C LEU A 192 -22.46 -8.81 -4.19
N ARG A 193 -22.81 -9.88 -4.92
CA ARG A 193 -24.15 -10.48 -4.93
C ARG A 193 -24.57 -11.12 -3.59
N GLN A 194 -23.62 -11.39 -2.70
CA GLN A 194 -23.90 -11.94 -1.37
C GLN A 194 -24.10 -10.86 -0.30
N ILE A 195 -23.87 -9.59 -0.63
CA ILE A 195 -24.10 -8.49 0.30
C ILE A 195 -25.62 -8.29 0.42
N VAL A 196 -26.10 -8.36 1.65
CA VAL A 196 -27.51 -8.17 1.98
C VAL A 196 -27.68 -6.85 2.71
N TYR A 197 -28.74 -6.13 2.37
CA TYR A 197 -29.13 -4.87 2.99
C TYR A 197 -30.66 -4.75 2.95
N CYS A 198 -31.24 -4.09 3.95
CA CYS A 198 -32.67 -3.84 4.06
C CYS A 198 -33.14 -2.72 3.12
N GLY A 199 -32.80 -2.82 1.85
CA GLY A 199 -33.13 -1.88 0.78
C GLY A 199 -32.88 -2.50 -0.59
N GLN A 200 -32.89 -1.69 -1.64
CA GLN A 200 -32.55 -2.17 -2.99
C GLN A 200 -31.03 -2.18 -3.16
N VAL A 201 -30.49 -3.29 -3.68
CA VAL A 201 -29.06 -3.42 -3.99
C VAL A 201 -28.91 -3.99 -5.40
N ASP A 202 -28.44 -3.16 -6.31
CA ASP A 202 -28.13 -3.55 -7.69
C ASP A 202 -26.62 -3.67 -7.86
N VAL A 203 -26.15 -4.77 -8.43
CA VAL A 203 -24.72 -4.98 -8.69
C VAL A 203 -24.44 -4.73 -10.18
N TRP A 204 -23.38 -3.97 -10.45
CA TRP A 204 -22.97 -3.59 -11.81
C TRP A 204 -21.52 -3.96 -12.09
N ILE A 205 -21.25 -4.39 -13.32
CA ILE A 205 -19.91 -4.44 -13.90
C ILE A 205 -19.78 -3.42 -15.04
N LEU A 206 -18.78 -2.55 -14.90
CA LEU A 206 -18.47 -1.48 -15.85
C LEU A 206 -17.29 -1.94 -16.71
N ASP A 207 -17.61 -2.39 -17.92
CA ASP A 207 -16.68 -3.06 -18.82
C ASP A 207 -16.18 -2.10 -19.91
N GLU A 208 -14.88 -1.77 -19.89
CA GLU A 208 -14.25 -0.96 -20.94
C GLU A 208 -14.17 -1.68 -22.30
N GLY A 209 -14.28 -3.01 -22.30
CA GLY A 209 -14.09 -3.86 -23.47
C GLY A 209 -15.37 -4.18 -24.24
N ASP A 210 -16.56 -4.03 -23.65
CA ASP A 210 -17.81 -4.61 -24.17
C ASP A 210 -17.65 -6.10 -24.54
N ASP A 211 -16.95 -6.84 -23.70
CA ASP A 211 -16.45 -8.17 -23.98
C ASP A 211 -17.57 -9.22 -23.86
N PRO A 212 -17.78 -10.08 -24.88
CA PRO A 212 -18.82 -11.11 -24.83
C PRO A 212 -18.73 -12.04 -23.60
N ALA A 213 -17.53 -12.38 -23.15
CA ALA A 213 -17.34 -13.24 -21.98
C ALA A 213 -17.72 -12.51 -20.68
N VAL A 214 -17.52 -11.19 -20.61
CA VAL A 214 -17.98 -10.37 -19.48
C VAL A 214 -19.51 -10.29 -19.46
N LYS A 215 -20.16 -10.14 -20.62
CA LYS A 215 -21.63 -10.16 -20.74
C LYS A 215 -22.22 -11.49 -20.30
N GLU A 216 -21.65 -12.60 -20.77
CA GLU A 216 -22.06 -13.95 -20.36
C GLU A 216 -21.89 -14.15 -18.84
N MET A 217 -20.75 -13.73 -18.29
CA MET A 217 -20.50 -13.77 -16.85
C MET A 217 -21.53 -12.93 -16.08
N ALA A 218 -21.81 -11.71 -16.53
CA ALA A 218 -22.78 -10.82 -15.88
C ALA A 218 -24.19 -11.43 -15.90
N ALA A 219 -24.64 -11.97 -17.03
CA ALA A 219 -25.92 -12.65 -17.17
C ALA A 219 -26.02 -13.87 -16.22
N ARG A 220 -24.99 -14.71 -16.19
CA ARG A 220 -24.94 -15.90 -15.31
C ARG A 220 -24.99 -15.54 -13.82
N LEU A 221 -24.41 -14.40 -13.42
CA LEU A 221 -24.40 -13.95 -12.03
C LEU A 221 -25.61 -13.07 -11.65
N GLY A 222 -26.46 -12.70 -12.61
CA GLY A 222 -27.55 -11.75 -12.39
C GLY A 222 -27.03 -10.35 -12.01
N VAL A 223 -25.98 -9.90 -12.70
CA VAL A 223 -25.32 -8.59 -12.52
C VAL A 223 -25.61 -7.72 -13.75
N HIS A 224 -25.84 -6.44 -13.55
CA HIS A 224 -26.01 -5.49 -14.65
C HIS A 224 -24.68 -5.21 -15.35
N HIS A 225 -24.69 -5.22 -16.68
CA HIS A 225 -23.51 -4.89 -17.50
C HIS A 225 -23.68 -3.49 -18.08
N PHE A 226 -22.61 -2.69 -18.00
CA PHE A 226 -22.51 -1.41 -18.69
C PHE A 226 -21.20 -1.35 -19.47
N SER A 227 -21.26 -0.85 -20.70
CA SER A 227 -20.07 -0.46 -21.45
C SER A 227 -20.29 0.85 -22.17
N ARG A 228 -19.25 1.68 -22.17
CA ARG A 228 -19.17 2.90 -22.98
C ARG A 228 -18.51 2.66 -24.35
N ARG A 229 -18.10 1.44 -24.68
CA ARG A 229 -17.45 1.16 -25.98
C ARG A 229 -18.40 1.48 -27.11
N GLY A 230 -17.90 2.19 -28.13
CA GLY A 230 -18.72 2.59 -29.29
C GLY A 230 -19.64 3.80 -29.05
N ARG A 231 -19.51 4.49 -27.92
CA ARG A 231 -20.27 5.71 -27.58
C ARG A 231 -19.35 6.95 -27.55
N PRO A 232 -19.21 7.70 -28.67
CA PRO A 232 -18.27 8.82 -28.76
C PRO A 232 -18.47 9.91 -27.69
N GLU A 233 -19.71 10.18 -27.31
CA GLU A 233 -20.10 11.12 -26.27
C GLU A 233 -19.42 10.82 -24.92
N TYR A 234 -19.21 9.52 -24.61
CA TYR A 234 -18.56 9.04 -23.39
C TYR A 234 -17.07 8.71 -23.53
N ASN A 235 -16.47 9.02 -24.69
CA ASN A 235 -15.07 8.72 -25.00
C ASN A 235 -14.33 9.97 -25.52
N GLN A 236 -14.20 10.97 -24.65
CA GLN A 236 -13.57 12.24 -24.98
C GLN A 236 -12.04 12.20 -24.77
N PRO A 237 -11.25 13.06 -25.45
CA PRO A 237 -9.80 13.16 -25.21
C PRO A 237 -9.41 13.64 -23.81
N GLY A 238 -10.32 14.31 -23.10
CA GLY A 238 -10.15 14.85 -21.75
C GLY A 238 -11.48 15.26 -21.14
N GLY A 239 -11.46 15.78 -19.91
CA GLY A 239 -12.65 16.20 -19.19
C GLY A 239 -13.40 15.05 -18.52
N GLU A 240 -14.68 15.27 -18.20
CA GLU A 240 -15.52 14.34 -17.43
C GLU A 240 -15.54 12.93 -18.02
N PHE A 241 -15.67 12.81 -19.35
CA PHE A 241 -15.77 11.53 -20.06
C PHE A 241 -14.46 11.09 -20.71
N ARG A 242 -13.31 11.39 -20.09
CA ARG A 242 -12.01 11.04 -20.65
C ARG A 242 -11.92 9.55 -20.99
N ALA A 243 -11.53 9.23 -22.22
CA ALA A 243 -11.36 7.87 -22.69
C ALA A 243 -10.18 7.18 -21.99
N ARG A 244 -10.28 5.86 -21.80
CA ARG A 244 -9.24 5.01 -21.20
C ARG A 244 -8.83 5.43 -19.79
N THR A 245 -9.75 6.01 -19.04
CA THR A 245 -9.60 6.28 -17.60
C THR A 245 -10.75 5.68 -16.83
N LYS A 246 -10.44 5.27 -15.60
CA LYS A 246 -11.44 4.77 -14.64
C LYS A 246 -12.50 5.83 -14.34
N SER A 247 -12.09 7.09 -14.12
CA SER A 247 -13.02 8.22 -13.92
C SER A 247 -14.02 8.37 -15.05
N GLY A 248 -13.56 8.30 -16.31
CA GLY A 248 -14.44 8.43 -17.47
C GLY A 248 -15.43 7.28 -17.60
N ASN A 249 -15.04 6.05 -17.22
CA ASN A 249 -15.95 4.90 -17.19
C ASN A 249 -17.06 5.10 -16.15
N HIS A 250 -16.68 5.50 -14.94
CA HIS A 250 -17.65 5.80 -13.89
C HIS A 250 -18.57 6.94 -14.28
N ASN A 251 -18.04 8.04 -14.82
CA ASN A 251 -18.87 9.17 -15.25
C ASN A 251 -19.85 8.79 -16.37
N ALA A 252 -19.43 7.95 -17.33
CA ALA A 252 -20.32 7.45 -18.38
C ALA A 252 -21.49 6.64 -17.79
N TRP A 253 -21.21 5.70 -16.87
CA TRP A 253 -22.27 4.96 -16.17
C TRP A 253 -23.21 5.88 -15.38
N ARG A 254 -22.62 6.87 -14.69
CA ARG A 254 -23.36 7.83 -13.87
C ARG A 254 -24.35 8.64 -14.69
N ALA A 255 -23.94 9.10 -15.87
CA ALA A 255 -24.77 9.92 -16.75
C ALA A 255 -26.08 9.23 -17.15
N GLU A 256 -26.16 7.90 -17.13
CA GLU A 256 -27.32 7.13 -17.58
C GLU A 256 -28.11 6.44 -16.45
N ASN A 257 -27.48 6.19 -15.30
CA ASN A 257 -28.03 5.26 -14.31
C ASN A 257 -28.01 5.78 -12.86
N GLU A 258 -27.21 6.80 -12.55
CA GLU A 258 -26.98 7.21 -11.16
C GLU A 258 -28.23 7.80 -10.48
N ASP A 259 -29.15 8.38 -11.25
CA ASP A 259 -30.41 8.96 -10.78
C ASP A 259 -31.36 7.96 -10.09
N ARG A 260 -31.15 6.66 -10.35
CA ARG A 260 -31.92 5.56 -9.76
C ARG A 260 -31.48 5.21 -8.34
N TYR A 261 -30.39 5.79 -7.85
CA TYR A 261 -29.75 5.39 -6.61
C TYR A 261 -29.59 6.55 -5.63
N ASP A 262 -29.66 6.23 -4.35
CA ASP A 262 -29.43 7.16 -3.24
C ASP A 262 -27.95 7.15 -2.80
N VAL A 263 -27.30 5.99 -2.96
CA VAL A 263 -25.87 5.78 -2.68
C VAL A 263 -25.28 4.87 -3.76
N VAL A 264 -24.06 5.18 -4.20
CA VAL A 264 -23.29 4.35 -5.13
C VAL A 264 -21.99 3.94 -4.45
N ALA A 265 -21.73 2.63 -4.37
CA ALA A 265 -20.50 2.05 -3.88
C ALA A 265 -19.62 1.58 -5.03
N ASN A 266 -18.31 1.69 -4.86
CA ASN A 266 -17.33 1.18 -5.81
C ASN A 266 -16.29 0.31 -5.12
N VAL A 267 -16.01 -0.85 -5.72
CA VAL A 267 -14.95 -1.76 -5.32
C VAL A 267 -14.18 -2.23 -6.56
N ASP A 268 -12.86 -2.08 -6.55
CA ASP A 268 -11.99 -2.57 -7.62
C ASP A 268 -12.14 -4.09 -7.81
N PRO A 269 -11.95 -4.61 -9.03
CA PRO A 269 -12.18 -6.02 -9.33
C PRO A 269 -11.28 -6.97 -8.52
N ASP A 270 -10.15 -6.50 -8.00
CA ASP A 270 -9.23 -7.26 -7.15
C ASP A 270 -9.49 -7.10 -5.64
N HIS A 271 -10.49 -6.30 -5.26
CA HIS A 271 -10.91 -6.10 -3.88
C HIS A 271 -12.17 -6.91 -3.58
N VAL A 272 -12.01 -7.95 -2.78
CA VAL A 272 -13.11 -8.84 -2.43
C VAL A 272 -13.86 -8.25 -1.24
N PRO A 273 -15.13 -7.82 -1.39
CA PRO A 273 -15.89 -7.27 -0.28
C PRO A 273 -16.28 -8.35 0.73
N LEU A 274 -16.46 -7.94 1.98
CA LEU A 274 -16.96 -8.74 3.09
C LEU A 274 -18.47 -8.52 3.27
N PRO A 275 -19.19 -9.48 3.88
CA PRO A 275 -20.66 -9.39 4.02
C PRO A 275 -21.14 -8.14 4.77
N ASN A 276 -20.33 -7.61 5.69
CA ASN A 276 -20.62 -6.43 6.49
C ASN A 276 -20.38 -5.10 5.75
N PHE A 277 -20.08 -5.11 4.44
CA PHE A 277 -19.70 -3.90 3.70
C PHE A 277 -20.72 -2.77 3.83
N LEU A 278 -21.98 -3.02 3.45
CA LEU A 278 -23.02 -1.99 3.52
C LEU A 278 -23.48 -1.69 4.95
N GLU A 279 -23.52 -2.70 5.82
CA GLU A 279 -23.84 -2.55 7.24
C GLU A 279 -22.90 -1.55 7.94
N ARG A 280 -21.60 -1.60 7.62
CA ARG A 280 -20.58 -0.77 8.26
C ARG A 280 -20.35 0.58 7.59
N THR A 281 -21.00 0.86 6.45
CA THR A 281 -20.78 2.11 5.71
C THR A 281 -22.03 2.95 5.49
N LEU A 282 -23.21 2.35 5.30
CA LEU A 282 -24.41 3.10 4.95
C LEU A 282 -24.93 3.99 6.09
N GLY A 283 -24.67 3.62 7.35
CA GLY A 283 -25.06 4.40 8.53
C GLY A 283 -24.63 5.86 8.48
N TYR A 284 -23.45 6.15 7.91
CA TYR A 284 -22.91 7.51 7.85
C TYR A 284 -23.68 8.43 6.90
N PHE A 285 -24.44 7.89 5.94
CA PHE A 285 -25.28 8.69 5.04
C PHE A 285 -26.58 9.19 5.70
N ARG A 286 -26.80 8.91 6.98
CA ARG A 286 -27.82 9.60 7.79
C ARG A 286 -27.54 11.09 7.90
N ASP A 287 -26.27 11.46 7.98
CA ASP A 287 -25.87 12.86 7.91
C ASP A 287 -26.08 13.35 6.46
N PRO A 288 -26.96 14.34 6.23
CA PRO A 288 -27.24 14.84 4.89
C PRO A 288 -26.01 15.49 4.24
N ASP A 289 -25.02 15.93 5.03
CA ASP A 289 -23.78 16.54 4.51
C ASP A 289 -22.68 15.52 4.18
N VAL A 290 -22.90 14.23 4.43
CA VAL A 290 -21.95 13.19 4.02
C VAL A 290 -22.10 12.93 2.53
N ALA A 291 -21.04 13.32 1.81
CA ALA A 291 -20.91 13.11 0.38
C ALA A 291 -20.32 11.73 0.06
N PHE A 292 -19.39 11.24 0.88
CA PHE A 292 -18.77 9.93 0.68
C PHE A 292 -18.29 9.28 1.96
N VAL A 293 -18.21 7.95 1.92
CA VAL A 293 -17.60 7.09 2.94
C VAL A 293 -16.48 6.31 2.26
N VAL A 294 -15.31 6.23 2.89
CA VAL A 294 -14.15 5.50 2.38
C VAL A 294 -13.63 4.53 3.44
N THR A 295 -13.12 3.39 2.99
CA THR A 295 -12.69 2.28 3.84
C THR A 295 -11.21 1.96 3.61
N PRO A 296 -10.57 1.18 4.49
CA PRO A 296 -9.16 0.86 4.40
C PRO A 296 -8.84 -0.03 3.18
N GLN A 297 -7.72 0.26 2.51
CA GLN A 297 -7.17 -0.63 1.48
C GLN A 297 -6.13 -1.56 2.09
N VAL A 298 -6.54 -2.80 2.37
CA VAL A 298 -5.68 -3.85 2.94
C VAL A 298 -5.39 -4.95 1.93
N TYR A 299 -4.18 -5.51 1.97
CA TYR A 299 -3.72 -6.52 1.00
C TYR A 299 -3.64 -7.91 1.63
N GLY A 300 -4.45 -8.84 1.11
CA GLY A 300 -4.49 -10.23 1.57
C GLY A 300 -3.39 -11.14 1.02
N ASN A 301 -2.56 -10.65 0.10
CA ASN A 301 -1.48 -11.41 -0.56
C ASN A 301 -0.07 -11.02 -0.08
N MET A 302 0.06 -10.37 1.07
CA MET A 302 1.32 -9.78 1.54
C MET A 302 2.49 -10.76 1.65
N HIS A 303 2.25 -12.04 1.92
CA HIS A 303 3.32 -13.04 2.05
C HIS A 303 3.66 -13.73 0.71
N GLN A 304 3.11 -13.25 -0.42
CA GLN A 304 3.37 -13.83 -1.73
C GLN A 304 4.84 -13.65 -2.16
N ASN A 305 5.37 -12.43 -2.03
CA ASN A 305 6.77 -12.10 -2.31
C ASN A 305 7.20 -10.78 -1.63
N PHE A 306 8.46 -10.38 -1.85
CA PHE A 306 9.05 -9.16 -1.27
C PHE A 306 8.26 -7.89 -1.61
N VAL A 307 7.85 -7.74 -2.88
CA VAL A 307 7.12 -6.55 -3.35
C VAL A 307 5.73 -6.48 -2.70
N ALA A 308 4.99 -7.60 -2.68
CA ALA A 308 3.68 -7.68 -2.05
C ALA A 308 3.76 -7.38 -0.55
N HIS A 309 4.79 -7.88 0.13
CA HIS A 309 5.00 -7.62 1.56
C HIS A 309 5.29 -6.14 1.81
N GLY A 310 6.28 -5.57 1.12
CA GLY A 310 6.66 -4.18 1.30
C GLY A 310 5.54 -3.21 0.92
N ALA A 311 4.80 -3.49 -0.15
CA ALA A 311 3.66 -2.66 -0.56
C ALA A 311 2.53 -2.68 0.49
N SER A 312 2.30 -3.83 1.13
CA SER A 312 1.36 -3.94 2.25
C SER A 312 1.82 -3.09 3.44
N VAL A 313 3.08 -3.23 3.85
CA VAL A 313 3.65 -2.49 4.98
C VAL A 313 3.61 -0.97 4.78
N GLN A 314 3.81 -0.49 3.55
CA GLN A 314 3.68 0.93 3.22
C GLN A 314 2.27 1.47 3.45
N GLN A 315 1.24 0.65 3.24
CA GLN A 315 -0.15 1.05 3.42
C GLN A 315 -0.61 1.12 4.88
N TYR A 316 0.11 0.47 5.81
CA TYR A 316 -0.30 0.42 7.22
C TYR A 316 -0.39 1.80 7.86
N LEU A 317 0.61 2.67 7.61
CA LEU A 317 0.61 4.03 8.16
C LEU A 317 -0.57 4.84 7.62
N TYR A 318 -0.84 4.75 6.31
CA TYR A 318 -1.90 5.53 5.71
C TYR A 318 -3.28 5.13 6.25
N ASN A 319 -3.62 3.84 6.17
CA ASN A 319 -4.91 3.32 6.60
C ASN A 319 -5.07 3.33 8.13
N GLY A 320 -4.00 3.05 8.87
CA GLY A 320 -4.01 3.04 10.33
C GLY A 320 -4.09 4.44 10.95
N LEU A 321 -3.39 5.42 10.37
CA LEU A 321 -3.14 6.71 11.02
C LEU A 321 -3.60 7.89 10.17
N ILE A 322 -3.07 8.04 8.95
CA ILE A 322 -3.24 9.26 8.14
C ILE A 322 -4.71 9.46 7.76
N ALA A 323 -5.40 8.40 7.34
CA ALA A 323 -6.81 8.46 6.96
C ALA A 323 -7.71 8.83 8.15
N ARG A 324 -7.45 8.28 9.34
CA ARG A 324 -8.13 8.66 10.59
C ARG A 324 -7.82 10.10 11.01
N GLY A 325 -6.58 10.56 10.79
CA GLY A 325 -6.21 11.96 10.99
C GLY A 325 -6.99 12.88 10.04
N GLY A 326 -7.29 12.40 8.83
CA GLY A 326 -8.16 13.09 7.87
C GLY A 326 -9.58 13.31 8.37
N ASN A 327 -10.18 12.35 9.08
CA ASN A 327 -11.47 12.56 9.76
C ASN A 327 -11.38 13.71 10.77
N GLY A 328 -10.38 13.69 11.65
CA GLY A 328 -10.25 14.73 12.67
C GLY A 328 -9.93 16.10 12.07
N LEU A 329 -9.30 16.14 10.89
CA LEU A 329 -9.04 17.35 10.12
C LEU A 329 -10.18 17.77 9.16
N ASP A 330 -11.30 17.02 9.16
CA ASP A 330 -12.53 17.30 8.41
C ASP A 330 -12.34 17.27 6.87
N ALA A 331 -11.35 16.52 6.39
CA ALA A 331 -11.25 16.19 4.97
C ALA A 331 -10.56 14.83 4.73
N PRO A 332 -11.15 13.70 5.18
CA PRO A 332 -10.60 12.39 4.83
C PRO A 332 -10.49 12.26 3.30
N LEU A 333 -9.44 11.60 2.82
CA LEU A 333 -9.20 11.48 1.39
C LEU A 333 -10.05 10.34 0.81
N LEU A 334 -10.81 10.60 -0.25
CA LEU A 334 -11.39 9.55 -1.08
C LEU A 334 -10.25 8.75 -1.70
N THR A 335 -10.30 7.44 -1.57
CA THR A 335 -9.37 6.54 -2.24
C THR A 335 -10.13 5.73 -3.29
N GLY A 336 -9.53 5.45 -4.43
CA GLY A 336 -10.24 4.95 -5.62
C GLY A 336 -11.02 3.63 -5.48
N THR A 337 -10.92 2.89 -4.38
CA THR A 337 -11.66 1.64 -4.14
C THR A 337 -12.14 1.57 -2.70
N GLY A 338 -13.20 0.78 -2.46
CA GLY A 338 -13.78 0.60 -1.14
C GLY A 338 -14.47 1.88 -0.64
N HIS A 339 -15.03 2.67 -1.55
CA HIS A 339 -15.73 3.91 -1.22
C HIS A 339 -17.18 3.89 -1.69
N LEU A 340 -17.99 4.69 -1.01
CA LEU A 340 -19.38 4.94 -1.33
C LEU A 340 -19.57 6.43 -1.45
N TYR A 341 -20.51 6.86 -2.28
CA TYR A 341 -20.83 8.26 -2.42
C TYR A 341 -22.31 8.52 -2.65
N ARG A 342 -22.73 9.73 -2.29
CA ARG A 342 -24.06 10.26 -2.51
C ARG A 342 -24.10 10.90 -3.91
N PRO A 343 -24.96 10.43 -4.83
CA PRO A 343 -25.14 11.02 -6.15
C PRO A 343 -25.35 12.54 -6.15
N ALA A 344 -26.13 13.06 -5.20
CA ALA A 344 -26.34 14.49 -5.05
C ALA A 344 -25.04 15.29 -4.91
N ALA A 345 -24.07 14.77 -4.14
CA ALA A 345 -22.78 15.42 -3.97
C ALA A 345 -21.96 15.39 -5.27
N TRP A 346 -21.95 14.27 -5.99
CA TRP A 346 -21.22 14.14 -7.25
C TRP A 346 -21.79 15.04 -8.36
N ARG A 347 -23.11 15.26 -8.38
CA ARG A 347 -23.75 16.24 -9.28
C ARG A 347 -23.23 17.66 -9.07
N THR A 348 -22.96 18.06 -7.82
CA THR A 348 -22.44 19.43 -7.53
C THR A 348 -21.04 19.71 -8.08
N ILE A 349 -20.27 18.67 -8.41
CA ILE A 349 -18.89 18.81 -8.89
C ILE A 349 -18.68 18.30 -10.33
N GLY A 350 -19.76 17.91 -11.02
CA GLY A 350 -19.66 17.33 -12.38
C GLY A 350 -18.95 15.97 -12.39
N GLY A 351 -19.13 15.16 -11.34
CA GLY A 351 -18.61 13.80 -11.29
C GLY A 351 -17.15 13.64 -10.87
N TYR A 352 -16.57 12.49 -11.22
CA TYR A 352 -15.15 12.21 -10.99
C TYR A 352 -14.29 13.12 -11.86
N GLN A 353 -13.21 13.62 -11.28
CA GLN A 353 -12.39 14.65 -11.91
C GLN A 353 -11.35 14.03 -12.87
N ASP A 354 -11.02 14.75 -13.95
CA ASP A 354 -9.99 14.33 -14.90
C ASP A 354 -8.58 14.48 -14.31
N SER A 355 -8.07 13.39 -13.76
CA SER A 355 -6.71 13.29 -13.22
C SER A 355 -6.26 11.82 -13.25
N ILE A 356 -4.96 11.58 -13.28
CA ILE A 356 -4.39 10.22 -13.10
C ILE A 356 -4.55 9.69 -11.66
N ILE A 357 -4.85 10.62 -10.73
CA ILE A 357 -5.30 10.40 -9.35
C ILE A 357 -6.65 11.09 -9.17
N GLU A 358 -7.65 10.62 -9.91
CA GLU A 358 -9.00 11.19 -9.92
C GLU A 358 -9.60 11.27 -8.53
N ASP A 359 -9.34 10.28 -7.68
CA ASP A 359 -9.84 10.16 -6.32
C ASP A 359 -9.37 11.33 -5.44
N HIS A 360 -8.08 11.67 -5.52
CA HIS A 360 -7.48 12.79 -4.79
C HIS A 360 -8.08 14.12 -5.23
N LEU A 361 -8.20 14.34 -6.54
CA LEU A 361 -8.76 15.59 -7.07
C LEU A 361 -10.27 15.69 -6.80
N THR A 362 -11.00 14.60 -6.94
CA THR A 362 -12.44 14.51 -6.61
C THR A 362 -12.67 14.85 -5.15
N SER A 363 -11.84 14.33 -4.23
CA SER A 363 -11.90 14.69 -2.81
C SER A 363 -11.82 16.19 -2.58
N ILE A 364 -10.87 16.87 -3.24
CA ILE A 364 -10.67 18.32 -3.11
C ILE A 364 -11.90 19.08 -3.59
N ARG A 365 -12.51 18.65 -4.70
CA ARG A 365 -13.70 19.30 -5.26
C ARG A 365 -14.93 19.08 -4.39
N VAL A 366 -15.17 17.86 -3.91
CA VAL A 366 -16.27 17.56 -2.99
C VAL A 366 -16.16 18.42 -1.74
N HIS A 367 -15.01 18.45 -1.06
CA HIS A 367 -14.86 19.22 0.17
C HIS A 367 -14.92 20.74 -0.01
N ALA A 368 -14.76 21.23 -1.25
CA ALA A 368 -14.95 22.63 -1.59
C ALA A 368 -16.40 22.97 -1.94
N ALA A 369 -17.16 21.98 -2.43
CA ALA A 369 -18.54 22.14 -2.83
C ALA A 369 -19.47 22.29 -1.62
N THR A 370 -20.59 22.97 -1.87
CA THR A 370 -21.65 23.20 -0.89
C THR A 370 -22.80 22.25 -1.20
N ASN A 371 -23.36 21.64 -0.16
CA ASN A 371 -24.59 20.90 -0.22
C ASN A 371 -25.75 21.88 -0.45
N PRO A 372 -26.46 21.81 -1.59
CA PRO A 372 -27.55 22.74 -1.89
C PRO A 372 -28.75 22.59 -0.95
N GLU A 373 -28.91 21.43 -0.30
CA GLU A 373 -30.04 21.18 0.61
C GLU A 373 -29.84 21.81 1.98
N THR A 374 -28.62 21.77 2.53
CA THR A 374 -28.31 22.24 3.89
C THR A 374 -27.58 23.58 3.92
N GLY A 375 -26.98 24.00 2.81
CA GLY A 375 -26.08 25.16 2.74
C GLY A 375 -24.68 24.91 3.33
N ASN A 376 -24.42 23.73 3.90
CA ASN A 376 -23.12 23.37 4.48
C ASN A 376 -22.13 22.86 3.43
N LYS A 377 -20.84 22.80 3.77
CA LYS A 377 -19.87 22.08 2.93
C LYS A 377 -20.08 20.58 3.03
N TRP A 378 -19.99 19.89 1.89
CA TRP A 378 -19.94 18.43 1.87
C TRP A 378 -18.78 17.92 2.73
N LYS A 379 -18.98 16.76 3.35
CA LYS A 379 -18.03 16.07 4.23
C LYS A 379 -17.76 14.67 3.72
N GLY A 380 -16.57 14.15 3.99
CA GLY A 380 -16.24 12.74 3.84
C GLY A 380 -16.15 12.05 5.19
N VAL A 381 -16.27 10.72 5.20
CA VAL A 381 -16.03 9.87 6.37
C VAL A 381 -15.08 8.75 6.01
N TYR A 382 -14.02 8.57 6.77
CA TYR A 382 -13.18 7.37 6.73
C TYR A 382 -13.55 6.43 7.87
N THR A 383 -13.97 5.21 7.58
CA THR A 383 -14.09 4.17 8.62
C THR A 383 -12.83 3.30 8.63
N PRO A 384 -12.25 2.98 9.80
CA PRO A 384 -11.15 2.02 9.91
C PRO A 384 -11.63 0.56 9.82
N ASP A 385 -12.91 0.31 9.61
CA ASP A 385 -13.46 -1.04 9.44
C ASP A 385 -12.98 -1.68 8.15
N VAL A 386 -12.37 -2.85 8.26
CA VAL A 386 -12.01 -3.63 7.08
C VAL A 386 -13.27 -4.27 6.53
N VAL A 387 -13.74 -3.76 5.39
CA VAL A 387 -14.94 -4.26 4.69
C VAL A 387 -14.64 -4.85 3.33
N ALA A 388 -13.42 -4.70 2.82
CA ALA A 388 -12.95 -5.33 1.60
C ALA A 388 -11.46 -5.68 1.73
N ILE A 389 -11.03 -6.75 1.06
CA ILE A 389 -9.64 -7.22 1.07
C ILE A 389 -9.12 -7.30 -0.36
N GLY A 390 -8.12 -6.48 -0.66
CA GLY A 390 -7.50 -6.37 -1.97
C GLY A 390 -6.28 -7.26 -2.19
N GLU A 391 -5.70 -7.15 -3.38
CA GLU A 391 -4.41 -7.71 -3.74
C GLU A 391 -3.41 -6.59 -4.06
N GLY A 392 -2.29 -6.58 -3.33
CA GLY A 392 -1.17 -5.67 -3.58
C GLY A 392 -0.33 -6.10 -4.78
N PRO A 393 0.51 -5.20 -5.34
CA PRO A 393 1.36 -5.52 -6.47
C PRO A 393 2.34 -6.65 -6.13
N THR A 394 2.55 -7.55 -7.09
CA THR A 394 3.45 -8.71 -6.94
C THR A 394 4.67 -8.63 -7.87
N SER A 395 4.76 -7.59 -8.70
CA SER A 395 5.89 -7.31 -9.59
C SER A 395 6.44 -5.91 -9.32
N TRP A 396 7.74 -5.72 -9.53
CA TRP A 396 8.41 -4.43 -9.46
C TRP A 396 7.87 -3.46 -10.50
N ALA A 397 7.61 -3.93 -11.72
CA ALA A 397 7.02 -3.12 -12.78
C ALA A 397 5.66 -2.54 -12.35
N ASP A 398 4.76 -3.36 -11.79
CA ASP A 398 3.43 -2.92 -11.35
C ASP A 398 3.55 -1.96 -10.16
N TYR A 399 4.42 -2.27 -9.19
CA TYR A 399 4.70 -1.40 -8.05
C TYR A 399 5.24 -0.02 -8.47
N PHE A 400 6.31 0.02 -9.29
CA PHE A 400 6.88 1.28 -9.74
C PHE A 400 5.92 2.09 -10.62
N ASN A 401 5.13 1.43 -11.46
CA ASN A 401 4.11 2.12 -12.24
C ASN A 401 3.04 2.75 -11.34
N GLN A 402 2.58 2.04 -10.31
CA GLN A 402 1.64 2.58 -9.33
C GLN A 402 2.23 3.79 -8.59
N GLN A 403 3.43 3.65 -8.03
CA GLN A 403 4.14 4.72 -7.32
C GLN A 403 4.36 5.94 -8.22
N LYS A 404 4.73 5.73 -9.48
CA LYS A 404 4.91 6.80 -10.47
C LYS A 404 3.62 7.57 -10.72
N ARG A 405 2.48 6.87 -10.86
CA ARG A 405 1.17 7.50 -11.09
C ARG A 405 0.78 8.39 -9.91
N TRP A 406 0.94 7.89 -8.68
CA TRP A 406 0.63 8.65 -7.47
C TRP A 406 1.53 9.87 -7.32
N ALA A 407 2.85 9.68 -7.40
CA ALA A 407 3.80 10.78 -7.26
C ALA A 407 3.60 11.86 -8.34
N ALA A 408 3.43 11.44 -9.60
CA ALA A 408 3.27 12.39 -10.70
C ALA A 408 1.93 13.12 -10.63
N GLY A 409 0.85 12.44 -10.26
CA GLY A 409 -0.46 13.05 -10.08
C GLY A 409 -0.45 14.12 -8.98
N ILE A 410 0.24 13.86 -7.85
CA ILE A 410 0.40 14.84 -6.78
C ILE A 410 1.20 16.05 -7.26
N CYS A 411 2.33 15.83 -7.94
CA CYS A 411 3.11 16.92 -8.52
C CYS A 411 2.31 17.70 -9.58
N GLU A 412 1.48 17.04 -10.37
CA GLU A 412 0.61 17.66 -11.37
C GLU A 412 -0.41 18.61 -10.70
N ILE A 413 -1.09 18.16 -9.64
CA ILE A 413 -2.01 19.00 -8.85
C ILE A 413 -1.29 20.22 -8.28
N LEU A 414 -0.05 20.07 -7.81
CA LEU A 414 0.73 21.17 -7.25
C LEU A 414 1.20 22.18 -8.30
N VAL A 415 1.55 21.73 -9.52
CA VAL A 415 2.10 22.57 -10.58
C VAL A 415 0.99 23.24 -11.42
N ARG A 416 -0.09 22.52 -11.74
CA ARG A 416 -1.18 23.00 -12.61
C ARG A 416 -2.21 23.80 -11.81
N ARG A 417 -2.32 25.09 -12.10
CA ARG A 417 -3.16 26.04 -11.34
C ARG A 417 -4.63 25.64 -11.33
N GLU A 418 -5.12 25.12 -12.45
CA GLU A 418 -6.49 24.67 -12.65
C GLU A 418 -6.87 23.46 -11.79
N LEU A 419 -5.88 22.63 -11.38
CA LEU A 419 -6.10 21.45 -10.53
C LEU A 419 -5.90 21.74 -9.05
N ARG A 420 -5.34 22.90 -8.69
CA ARG A 420 -5.09 23.27 -7.29
C ARG A 420 -6.41 23.39 -6.52
N ALA A 421 -6.28 23.24 -5.21
CA ALA A 421 -7.39 23.43 -4.28
C ALA A 421 -8.05 24.80 -4.51
N PRO A 422 -9.38 24.82 -4.73
CA PRO A 422 -10.12 26.03 -5.03
C PRO A 422 -10.20 26.94 -3.78
N ARG A 423 -10.56 28.21 -3.96
CA ARG A 423 -10.58 29.20 -2.86
C ARG A 423 -11.72 28.92 -1.88
N GLU A 424 -12.77 28.29 -2.36
CA GLU A 424 -13.97 27.87 -1.66
C GLU A 424 -13.70 26.75 -0.65
N LEU A 425 -12.56 26.04 -0.78
CA LEU A 425 -12.14 25.03 0.18
C LEU A 425 -11.70 25.70 1.49
N PRO A 426 -12.30 25.36 2.65
CA PRO A 426 -11.94 25.94 3.93
C PRO A 426 -10.43 25.82 4.22
N SER A 427 -9.85 26.87 4.84
CA SER A 427 -8.40 26.96 5.06
C SER A 427 -7.81 25.76 5.81
N ARG A 428 -8.55 25.18 6.76
CA ARG A 428 -8.16 23.97 7.49
C ARG A 428 -8.00 22.77 6.56
N ARG A 429 -9.02 22.46 5.75
CA ARG A 429 -9.02 21.37 4.76
C ARG A 429 -7.92 21.61 3.70
N ARG A 430 -7.75 22.87 3.27
CA ARG A 430 -6.68 23.26 2.34
C ARG A 430 -5.28 22.96 2.89
N TRP A 431 -5.03 23.27 4.17
CA TRP A 431 -3.77 22.95 4.82
C TRP A 431 -3.55 21.44 4.95
N GLN A 432 -4.59 20.70 5.33
CA GLN A 432 -4.51 19.24 5.38
C GLN A 432 -4.11 18.63 4.03
N TYR A 433 -4.72 19.05 2.92
CA TYR A 433 -4.33 18.55 1.59
C TYR A 433 -2.88 18.89 1.26
N ARG A 434 -2.39 20.08 1.62
CA ARG A 434 -0.98 20.44 1.43
C ARG A 434 -0.05 19.54 2.23
N LEU A 435 -0.38 19.25 3.49
CA LEU A 435 0.40 18.34 4.33
C LEU A 435 0.45 16.93 3.72
N LEU A 436 -0.68 16.43 3.20
CA LEU A 436 -0.74 15.12 2.56
C LEU A 436 0.05 15.09 1.23
N GLN A 437 -0.10 16.14 0.41
CA GLN A 437 0.60 16.29 -0.88
C GLN A 437 2.11 16.52 -0.73
N PHE A 438 2.59 16.87 0.47
CA PHE A 438 4.00 17.14 0.73
C PHE A 438 4.89 15.89 0.61
N TYR A 439 4.35 14.67 0.82
CA TYR A 439 5.15 13.44 0.90
C TYR A 439 5.99 13.16 -0.35
N TYR A 440 5.39 12.96 -1.53
CA TYR A 440 6.17 12.59 -2.73
C TYR A 440 7.17 13.68 -3.16
N PRO A 441 6.80 14.97 -3.23
CA PRO A 441 7.75 16.03 -3.56
C PRO A 441 8.88 16.15 -2.55
N SER A 442 8.59 16.04 -1.24
CA SER A 442 9.63 16.13 -0.21
C SER A 442 10.65 15.01 -0.33
N VAL A 443 10.23 13.75 -0.52
CA VAL A 443 11.15 12.62 -0.73
C VAL A 443 11.97 12.81 -2.01
N ALA A 444 11.34 13.22 -3.11
CA ALA A 444 12.04 13.46 -4.38
C ALA A 444 13.09 14.58 -4.25
N VAL A 445 12.73 15.70 -3.64
CA VAL A 445 13.63 16.84 -3.44
C VAL A 445 14.76 16.46 -2.48
N SER A 446 14.49 15.84 -1.33
CA SER A 446 15.53 15.41 -0.40
C SER A 446 16.55 14.48 -1.03
N LEU A 447 16.09 13.55 -1.87
CA LEU A 447 16.97 12.59 -2.55
C LEU A 447 17.82 13.27 -3.63
N LEU A 448 17.23 14.18 -4.41
CA LEU A 448 17.97 14.97 -5.40
C LEU A 448 19.03 15.86 -4.74
N LEU A 449 18.63 16.58 -3.69
CA LEU A 449 19.48 17.48 -2.91
C LEU A 449 20.62 16.71 -2.23
N GLY A 450 20.34 15.57 -1.59
CA GLY A 450 21.38 14.75 -0.96
C GLY A 450 22.41 14.21 -1.96
N ASN A 451 21.96 13.76 -3.14
CA ASN A 451 22.88 13.32 -4.20
C ASN A 451 23.66 14.49 -4.82
N LEU A 452 23.07 15.69 -4.92
CA LEU A 452 23.76 16.89 -5.38
C LEU A 452 24.86 17.31 -4.39
N ALA A 453 24.58 17.32 -3.08
CA ALA A 453 25.58 17.60 -2.05
C ALA A 453 26.74 16.57 -2.11
N THR A 454 26.39 15.30 -2.27
CA THR A 454 27.37 14.21 -2.43
C THR A 454 28.23 14.43 -3.68
N ALA A 455 27.62 14.72 -4.83
CA ALA A 455 28.34 14.95 -6.08
C ALA A 455 29.28 16.16 -6.01
N LEU A 456 28.80 17.27 -5.41
CA LEU A 456 29.60 18.47 -5.22
C LEU A 456 30.88 18.17 -4.44
N TYR A 457 30.77 17.46 -3.31
CA TYR A 457 31.93 17.05 -2.54
C TYR A 457 32.87 16.13 -3.34
N LEU A 458 32.36 15.05 -3.93
CA LEU A 458 33.20 14.04 -4.59
C LEU A 458 33.95 14.59 -5.81
N LEU A 459 33.38 15.57 -6.50
CA LEU A 459 33.98 16.20 -7.69
C LEU A 459 34.91 17.37 -7.36
N THR A 460 34.66 18.13 -6.28
CA THR A 460 35.41 19.37 -6.01
C THR A 460 36.33 19.26 -4.80
N GLY A 461 36.15 18.28 -3.92
CA GLY A 461 36.85 18.17 -2.63
C GLY A 461 36.33 19.17 -1.58
N VAL A 462 35.45 20.10 -1.97
CA VAL A 462 34.95 21.15 -1.10
C VAL A 462 33.94 20.57 -0.10
N GLY A 463 34.35 20.52 1.17
CA GLY A 463 33.47 20.17 2.28
C GLY A 463 32.41 21.24 2.53
N SER A 464 31.17 20.83 2.78
CA SER A 464 30.07 21.73 3.11
C SER A 464 30.17 22.35 4.50
N ALA A 465 30.93 21.75 5.42
CA ALA A 465 31.29 22.33 6.71
C ALA A 465 32.47 21.55 7.31
N GLN A 466 33.27 22.22 8.15
CA GLN A 466 34.26 21.56 9.01
C GLN A 466 33.53 21.07 10.26
N LEU A 467 33.01 19.84 10.19
CA LEU A 467 32.21 19.24 11.26
C LEU A 467 33.02 18.19 12.00
N ASP A 468 32.94 18.21 13.32
CA ASP A 468 33.37 17.07 14.13
C ASP A 468 32.48 15.86 13.80
N VAL A 469 33.09 14.81 13.25
CA VAL A 469 32.39 13.61 12.78
C VAL A 469 31.68 12.89 13.93
N THR A 470 32.26 12.90 15.13
CA THR A 470 31.68 12.25 16.30
C THR A 470 30.43 12.98 16.75
N VAL A 471 30.52 14.31 16.91
CA VAL A 471 29.39 15.15 17.31
C VAL A 471 28.27 15.09 16.26
N TRP A 472 28.63 15.19 14.98
CA TRP A 472 27.67 15.05 13.88
C TRP A 472 26.95 13.70 13.93
N SER A 473 27.70 12.60 14.09
CA SER A 473 27.14 11.25 14.12
C SER A 473 26.19 11.03 15.29
N VAL A 474 26.53 11.56 16.48
CA VAL A 474 25.69 11.48 17.67
C VAL A 474 24.40 12.29 17.48
N LEU A 475 24.49 13.54 17.01
CA LEU A 475 23.31 14.39 16.83
C LEU A 475 22.39 13.87 15.71
N TRP A 476 22.95 13.52 14.56
CA TRP A 476 22.19 12.96 13.45
C TRP A 476 21.60 11.59 13.81
N GLY A 477 22.40 10.71 14.42
CA GLY A 477 21.97 9.40 14.91
C GLY A 477 20.89 9.49 15.98
N SER A 478 20.96 10.47 16.89
CA SER A 478 19.91 10.72 17.89
C SER A 478 18.59 11.13 17.24
N THR A 479 18.63 11.94 16.17
CA THR A 479 17.41 12.33 15.45
C THR A 479 16.79 11.14 14.73
N PHE A 480 17.60 10.29 14.10
CA PHE A 480 17.12 9.06 13.46
C PHE A 480 16.59 8.05 14.49
N GLY A 481 17.30 7.85 15.60
CA GLY A 481 16.90 6.93 16.66
C GLY A 481 15.59 7.35 17.33
N THR A 482 15.44 8.62 17.67
CA THR A 482 14.17 9.15 18.23
C THR A 482 13.02 9.06 17.23
N TRP A 483 13.28 9.27 15.93
CA TRP A 483 12.28 9.05 14.88
C TRP A 483 11.89 7.58 14.75
N PHE A 484 12.85 6.66 14.85
CA PHE A 484 12.59 5.22 14.81
C PHE A 484 11.75 4.75 16.02
N VAL A 485 12.01 5.29 17.21
CA VAL A 485 11.18 5.05 18.40
C VAL A 485 9.76 5.57 18.18
N LEU A 486 9.60 6.79 17.66
CA LEU A 486 8.30 7.34 17.29
C LEU A 486 7.59 6.45 16.25
N TRP A 487 8.32 5.97 15.23
CA TRP A 487 7.80 5.08 14.20
C TRP A 487 7.24 3.77 14.79
N LEU A 488 8.01 3.10 15.66
CA LEU A 488 7.55 1.90 16.36
C LEU A 488 6.32 2.19 17.22
N TRP A 489 6.31 3.35 17.89
CA TRP A 489 5.19 3.80 18.71
C TRP A 489 3.92 4.02 17.87
N LEU A 490 4.03 4.60 16.67
CA LEU A 490 2.88 4.85 15.77
C LEU A 490 2.21 3.56 15.27
N ARG A 491 2.88 2.40 15.34
CA ARG A 491 2.32 1.12 14.92
C ARG A 491 1.02 0.76 15.60
N ARG A 492 0.74 1.24 16.82
CA ARG A 492 -0.51 0.91 17.51
C ARG A 492 -1.77 1.39 16.80
N PHE A 493 -1.65 2.39 15.93
CA PHE A 493 -2.75 2.89 15.11
C PHE A 493 -3.07 1.95 13.93
N ASN A 494 -2.16 1.04 13.57
CA ASN A 494 -2.41 0.06 12.52
C ASN A 494 -3.63 -0.80 12.88
N ILE A 495 -4.34 -1.26 11.86
CA ILE A 495 -5.69 -1.80 12.00
C ILE A 495 -5.64 -3.23 12.55
N ALA A 496 -4.83 -4.07 11.93
CA ALA A 496 -4.77 -5.50 12.24
C ALA A 496 -3.59 -5.86 13.17
N PRO A 497 -3.70 -6.93 13.98
CA PRO A 497 -2.64 -7.33 14.93
C PRO A 497 -1.28 -7.55 14.28
N HIS A 498 -1.23 -8.26 13.15
CA HIS A 498 0.03 -8.54 12.44
C HIS A 498 0.69 -7.25 11.93
N GLU A 499 -0.08 -6.20 11.62
CA GLU A 499 0.47 -4.90 11.23
C GLU A 499 1.12 -4.17 12.41
N ARG A 500 0.63 -4.41 13.64
CA ARG A 500 1.16 -3.79 14.87
C ARG A 500 2.47 -4.45 15.32
N GLU A 501 2.62 -5.74 15.03
CA GLU A 501 3.81 -6.55 15.37
C GLU A 501 4.95 -6.35 14.35
N GLU A 502 4.64 -5.87 13.15
CA GLU A 502 5.60 -5.69 12.05
C GLU A 502 6.49 -4.43 12.28
N ILE A 503 7.80 -4.64 12.38
CA ILE A 503 8.80 -3.55 12.45
C ILE A 503 8.73 -2.69 11.17
N GLY A 504 8.57 -3.37 10.02
CA GLY A 504 8.34 -2.75 8.71
C GLY A 504 9.57 -2.33 7.94
N MET A 505 10.72 -2.94 8.22
CA MET A 505 11.96 -2.75 7.47
C MET A 505 11.78 -2.99 5.97
N VAL A 506 10.97 -3.98 5.59
CA VAL A 506 10.68 -4.29 4.17
C VAL A 506 9.95 -3.13 3.48
N GLY A 507 8.98 -2.50 4.16
CA GLY A 507 8.27 -1.33 3.63
C GLY A 507 9.17 -0.10 3.51
N MET A 508 10.08 0.11 4.47
CA MET A 508 11.10 1.17 4.42
C MET A 508 12.06 0.98 3.24
N ALA A 509 12.59 -0.24 3.07
CA ALA A 509 13.45 -0.58 1.94
C ALA A 509 12.73 -0.35 0.60
N LEU A 510 11.47 -0.79 0.50
CA LEU A 510 10.68 -0.59 -0.72
C LEU A 510 10.42 0.90 -1.00
N ALA A 511 10.25 1.73 0.04
CA ALA A 511 10.03 3.18 -0.11
C ALA A 511 11.31 3.87 -0.60
N LEU A 512 12.46 3.44 -0.08
CA LEU A 512 13.78 3.88 -0.53
C LEU A 512 14.02 3.52 -2.01
N PHE A 513 13.68 2.29 -2.41
CA PHE A 513 13.75 1.84 -3.80
C PHE A 513 12.79 2.59 -4.74
N ALA A 514 11.73 3.22 -4.23
CA ALA A 514 10.81 4.05 -5.01
C ALA A 514 11.33 5.48 -5.23
N GLY A 515 12.37 5.92 -4.50
CA GLY A 515 12.99 7.25 -4.66
C GLY A 515 13.28 7.69 -6.11
N PRO A 516 13.89 6.87 -6.98
CA PRO A 516 14.16 7.24 -8.39
C PRO A 516 12.89 7.50 -9.17
N VAL A 517 11.84 6.75 -8.85
CA VAL A 517 10.54 6.88 -9.48
C VAL A 517 9.90 8.21 -9.10
N TYR A 518 10.01 8.64 -7.83
CA TYR A 518 9.49 9.92 -7.37
C TYR A 518 10.20 11.11 -8.00
N VAL A 519 11.53 11.06 -8.11
CA VAL A 519 12.32 12.10 -8.80
C VAL A 519 11.91 12.20 -10.27
N ALA A 520 11.85 11.07 -10.98
CA ALA A 520 11.41 11.05 -12.38
C ALA A 520 9.97 11.54 -12.56
N ALA A 521 9.07 11.22 -11.62
CA ALA A 521 7.69 11.70 -11.61
C ALA A 521 7.62 13.23 -11.44
N GLY A 522 8.40 13.79 -10.50
CA GLY A 522 8.50 15.23 -10.28
C GLY A 522 8.97 15.98 -11.52
N PHE A 523 10.05 15.53 -12.17
CA PHE A 523 10.52 16.12 -13.43
C PHE A 523 9.47 16.03 -14.55
N THR A 524 8.79 14.89 -14.67
CA THR A 524 7.74 14.70 -15.68
C THR A 524 6.60 15.71 -15.50
N ALA A 525 6.17 15.93 -14.25
CA ALA A 525 5.12 16.88 -13.91
C ALA A 525 5.56 18.34 -14.12
N LEU A 526 6.79 18.70 -13.76
CA LEU A 526 7.36 20.04 -14.00
C LEU A 526 7.46 20.36 -15.49
N LEU A 527 7.86 19.38 -16.31
CA LEU A 527 7.90 19.48 -17.76
C LEU A 527 6.51 19.41 -18.42
N ARG A 528 5.43 19.35 -17.62
CA ARG A 528 4.03 19.24 -18.06
C ARG A 528 3.79 18.11 -19.07
N ARG A 529 4.58 17.04 -18.98
CA ARG A 529 4.41 15.86 -19.84
C ARG A 529 3.25 15.05 -19.31
N LYS A 530 2.22 14.84 -20.15
CA LYS A 530 1.07 14.00 -19.80
C LYS A 530 1.53 12.56 -19.60
N LEU A 531 1.28 12.00 -18.41
CA LEU A 531 1.37 10.56 -18.19
C LEU A 531 0.05 9.92 -18.60
N GLY A 532 0.13 8.89 -19.43
CA GLY A 532 -1.02 8.03 -19.69
C GLY A 532 -1.38 7.24 -18.44
N PHE A 533 -2.67 7.10 -18.16
CA PHE A 533 -3.14 6.10 -17.20
C PHE A 533 -3.00 4.72 -17.86
N VAL A 534 -2.22 3.84 -17.25
CA VAL A 534 -2.08 2.45 -17.69
C VAL A 534 -2.60 1.58 -16.56
N VAL A 535 -3.65 0.81 -16.85
CA VAL A 535 -4.20 -0.17 -15.92
C VAL A 535 -3.08 -1.14 -15.55
N THR A 536 -2.85 -1.26 -14.26
CA THR A 536 -1.84 -2.15 -13.71
C THR A 536 -2.35 -3.57 -13.86
N ALA A 537 -1.57 -4.44 -14.51
CA ALA A 537 -2.04 -5.79 -14.78
C ALA A 537 -2.20 -6.58 -13.47
N LYS A 538 -3.23 -7.44 -13.41
CA LYS A 538 -3.62 -8.13 -12.16
C LYS A 538 -3.49 -9.64 -12.28
N GLY A 539 -3.27 -10.29 -11.13
CA GLY A 539 -3.25 -11.76 -11.02
C GLY A 539 -2.25 -12.42 -11.97
N LYS A 540 -2.74 -13.36 -12.79
CA LYS A 540 -1.92 -14.11 -13.76
C LYS A 540 -1.38 -13.24 -14.92
N LEU A 541 -1.99 -12.08 -15.17
CA LEU A 541 -1.58 -11.16 -16.24
C LEU A 541 -0.49 -10.17 -15.80
N ARG A 542 0.07 -10.33 -14.59
CA ARG A 542 1.11 -9.45 -14.02
C ARG A 542 2.24 -9.16 -15.02
N THR A 543 2.75 -7.94 -14.97
CA THR A 543 3.85 -7.53 -15.86
C THR A 543 5.12 -8.32 -15.52
N VAL A 544 5.73 -8.96 -16.52
CA VAL A 544 7.02 -9.66 -16.35
C VAL A 544 8.14 -8.62 -16.27
N GLU A 545 9.09 -8.84 -15.37
CA GLU A 545 10.21 -7.93 -15.21
C GLU A 545 11.09 -7.89 -16.45
N SER A 546 11.48 -6.68 -16.84
CA SER A 546 12.43 -6.46 -17.94
C SER A 546 13.57 -5.57 -17.46
N PHE A 547 14.68 -5.56 -18.20
CA PHE A 547 15.77 -4.61 -17.95
C PHE A 547 15.29 -3.15 -17.92
N ARG A 548 14.25 -2.84 -18.70
CA ARG A 548 13.63 -1.51 -18.76
C ARG A 548 12.90 -1.13 -17.47
N THR A 549 12.40 -2.11 -16.70
CA THR A 549 11.75 -1.87 -15.39
C THR A 549 12.69 -1.13 -14.45
N PHE A 550 13.97 -1.51 -14.45
CA PHE A 550 14.99 -0.99 -13.53
C PHE A 550 15.89 0.10 -14.14
N ARG A 551 15.53 0.65 -15.31
CA ARG A 551 16.39 1.62 -16.03
C ARG A 551 16.78 2.84 -15.18
N LEU A 552 15.84 3.37 -14.38
CA LEU A 552 16.10 4.55 -13.53
C LEU A 552 17.10 4.18 -12.43
N HIS A 553 16.95 2.98 -11.87
CA HIS A 553 17.83 2.45 -10.85
C HIS A 553 19.24 2.18 -11.38
N PHE A 554 19.37 1.60 -12.57
CA PHE A 554 20.67 1.43 -13.23
C PHE A 554 21.33 2.77 -13.55
N CYS A 555 20.57 3.75 -14.08
CA CYS A 555 21.11 5.08 -14.32
C CYS A 555 21.65 5.72 -13.03
N TRP A 556 20.93 5.63 -11.92
CA TRP A 556 21.41 6.16 -10.65
C TRP A 556 22.61 5.41 -10.09
N ALA A 557 22.59 4.07 -10.13
CA ALA A 557 23.74 3.28 -9.71
C ALA A 557 24.98 3.63 -10.54
N ALA A 558 24.84 3.80 -11.86
CA ALA A 558 25.94 4.17 -12.74
C ALA A 558 26.48 5.57 -12.46
N VAL A 559 25.61 6.57 -12.28
CA VAL A 559 26.01 7.94 -11.92
C VAL A 559 26.74 7.95 -10.58
N SER A 560 26.21 7.27 -9.57
CA SER A 560 26.85 7.20 -8.25
C SER A 560 28.16 6.42 -8.26
N ALA A 561 28.27 5.36 -9.07
CA ALA A 561 29.52 4.62 -9.27
C ALA A 561 30.58 5.48 -9.98
N ALA A 562 30.19 6.26 -10.98
CA ALA A 562 31.08 7.20 -11.65
C ALA A 562 31.58 8.30 -10.69
N LEU A 563 30.68 8.86 -9.86
CA LEU A 563 31.06 9.83 -8.83
C LEU A 563 32.00 9.23 -7.77
N LEU A 564 31.74 8.00 -7.34
CA LEU A 564 32.61 7.28 -6.42
C LEU A 564 33.99 7.03 -7.05
N GLY A 565 34.05 6.59 -8.31
CA GLY A 565 35.29 6.42 -9.06
C GLY A 565 36.07 7.73 -9.22
N ALA A 566 35.39 8.81 -9.60
CA ALA A 566 35.97 10.15 -9.69
C ALA A 566 36.59 10.59 -8.35
N SER A 567 35.96 10.26 -7.22
CA SER A 567 36.51 10.58 -5.89
C SER A 567 37.84 9.90 -5.56
N PHE A 568 38.15 8.76 -6.19
CA PHE A 568 39.46 8.09 -6.05
C PHE A 568 40.50 8.73 -6.96
N VAL A 569 40.11 9.15 -8.17
CA VAL A 569 41.00 9.80 -9.14
C VAL A 569 41.37 11.21 -8.68
N LEU A 570 40.44 11.94 -8.08
CA LEU A 570 40.61 13.31 -7.59
C LEU A 570 41.16 13.40 -6.16
N ASP A 571 41.50 12.26 -5.55
CA ASP A 571 41.96 12.15 -4.15
C ASP A 571 41.03 12.77 -3.08
N ASN A 572 39.74 12.89 -3.40
CA ASN A 572 38.70 13.38 -2.48
C ASN A 572 38.25 12.24 -1.55
N SER A 573 39.08 11.96 -0.53
CA SER A 573 39.08 10.66 0.14
C SER A 573 38.27 10.49 1.43
N SER A 574 37.41 11.45 1.81
CA SER A 574 36.62 11.34 3.05
C SER A 574 35.78 10.05 3.12
N PRO A 575 36.09 9.12 4.04
CA PRO A 575 35.37 7.86 4.14
C PRO A 575 33.88 8.05 4.43
N LEU A 576 33.54 9.04 5.27
CA LEU A 576 32.15 9.34 5.67
C LEU A 576 31.31 9.77 4.45
N LEU A 577 31.88 10.55 3.55
CA LEU A 577 31.15 11.07 2.38
C LEU A 577 31.06 10.04 1.25
N ARG A 578 31.97 9.07 1.21
CA ARG A 578 31.89 7.91 0.31
C ARG A 578 30.81 6.90 0.71
N VAL A 579 30.26 6.95 1.93
CA VAL A 579 29.12 6.11 2.32
C VAL A 579 27.88 6.41 1.48
N TRP A 580 27.60 7.67 1.19
CA TRP A 580 26.42 8.10 0.43
C TRP A 580 26.33 7.56 -1.00
N PRO A 581 27.36 7.68 -1.87
CA PRO A 581 27.29 7.08 -3.20
C PRO A 581 27.21 5.54 -3.13
N VAL A 582 27.82 4.89 -2.13
CA VAL A 582 27.67 3.43 -1.91
C VAL A 582 26.22 3.08 -1.57
N LEU A 583 25.57 3.83 -0.68
CA LEU A 583 24.14 3.65 -0.40
C LEU A 583 23.28 3.89 -1.65
N THR A 584 23.60 4.90 -2.48
CA THR A 584 22.87 5.13 -3.74
C THR A 584 23.07 3.97 -4.73
N ILE A 585 24.27 3.39 -4.82
CA ILE A 585 24.53 2.20 -5.64
C ILE A 585 23.72 1.00 -5.11
N LEU A 586 23.72 0.76 -3.80
CA LEU A 586 22.96 -0.34 -3.18
C LEU A 586 21.44 -0.18 -3.39
N THR A 587 20.94 1.05 -3.33
CA THR A 587 19.51 1.32 -3.57
C THR A 587 19.13 1.23 -5.05
N GLY A 588 20.05 1.55 -5.96
CA GLY A 588 19.89 1.33 -7.39
C GLY A 588 19.99 -0.15 -7.79
N LEU A 589 20.93 -0.91 -7.24
CA LEU A 589 21.12 -2.32 -7.60
C LEU A 589 20.23 -3.27 -6.79
N GLY A 590 19.70 -2.84 -5.63
CA GLY A 590 18.86 -3.64 -4.76
C GLY A 590 17.65 -4.27 -5.46
N PRO A 591 16.74 -3.49 -6.10
CA PRO A 591 15.58 -4.03 -6.79
C PRO A 591 15.90 -5.08 -7.87
N PRO A 592 16.80 -4.84 -8.84
CA PRO A 592 17.11 -5.85 -9.85
C PRO A 592 17.78 -7.10 -9.24
N LEU A 593 18.63 -6.95 -8.22
CA LEU A 593 19.26 -8.10 -7.54
C LEU A 593 18.23 -8.94 -6.76
N ILE A 594 17.30 -8.30 -6.06
CA ILE A 594 16.21 -9.00 -5.35
C ILE A 594 15.29 -9.72 -6.34
N ALA A 595 14.99 -9.09 -7.49
CA ALA A 595 14.22 -9.71 -8.57
C ALA A 595 14.94 -10.95 -9.14
N LEU A 596 16.24 -10.83 -9.44
CA LEU A 596 17.06 -11.92 -9.95
C LEU A 596 17.14 -13.08 -8.95
N ALA A 597 17.45 -12.80 -7.68
CA ALA A 597 17.51 -13.81 -6.63
C ALA A 597 16.17 -14.52 -6.42
N SER A 598 15.05 -13.80 -6.57
CA SER A 598 13.71 -14.39 -6.47
C SER A 598 13.41 -15.33 -7.63
N ASN A 599 13.83 -14.97 -8.85
CA ASN A 599 13.65 -15.81 -10.04
C ASN A 599 14.50 -17.09 -9.95
N LEU A 600 15.78 -16.99 -9.57
CA LEU A 600 16.66 -18.16 -9.41
C LEU A 600 16.11 -19.15 -8.36
N ARG A 601 15.59 -18.64 -7.24
CA ARG A 601 14.94 -19.49 -6.22
C ARG A 601 13.64 -20.13 -6.68
N ALA A 602 12.93 -19.51 -7.63
CA ALA A 602 11.71 -20.09 -8.20
C ALA A 602 12.05 -21.25 -9.14
N THR A 603 13.08 -21.10 -9.98
CA THR A 603 13.55 -22.15 -10.89
C THR A 603 14.03 -23.38 -10.13
N GLY A 604 14.87 -23.20 -9.09
CA GLY A 604 15.38 -24.34 -8.30
C GLY A 604 14.29 -25.12 -7.56
N ARG A 605 13.21 -24.45 -7.11
CA ARG A 605 12.07 -25.14 -6.50
C ARG A 605 11.23 -25.95 -7.50
N GLN A 606 11.16 -25.48 -8.74
CA GLN A 606 10.43 -26.16 -9.80
C GLN A 606 11.17 -27.41 -10.28
N GLU A 607 12.52 -27.36 -10.28
CA GLU A 607 13.38 -28.54 -10.50
C GLU A 607 13.26 -29.56 -9.35
N ASP A 608 13.22 -29.10 -8.09
CA ASP A 608 13.01 -29.98 -6.92
C ASP A 608 11.60 -30.62 -6.90
N GLU A 609 10.56 -29.94 -7.39
CA GLU A 609 9.19 -30.50 -7.49
C GLU A 609 9.05 -31.52 -8.62
N VAL A 610 9.78 -31.34 -9.72
CA VAL A 610 9.84 -32.30 -10.84
C VAL A 610 10.67 -33.55 -10.49
N ALA A 611 11.62 -33.42 -9.55
CA ALA A 611 12.46 -34.52 -9.06
C ALA A 611 11.74 -35.45 -8.05
N VAL A 612 10.52 -35.13 -7.61
CA VAL A 612 9.70 -36.05 -6.81
C VAL A 612 8.94 -36.99 -7.75
N PRO A 613 9.17 -38.32 -7.71
CA PRO A 613 8.43 -39.25 -8.55
C PRO A 613 6.93 -39.12 -8.27
N ALA A 614 6.11 -39.01 -9.31
CA ALA A 614 4.67 -39.04 -9.19
C ALA A 614 4.26 -40.29 -8.37
N PRO A 615 3.34 -40.16 -7.40
CA PRO A 615 2.83 -41.34 -6.68
C PRO A 615 2.22 -42.29 -7.72
N ALA A 616 2.63 -43.56 -7.65
CA ALA A 616 2.14 -44.59 -8.55
C ALA A 616 0.59 -44.60 -8.55
N PRO A 617 -0.05 -44.79 -9.72
CA PRO A 617 -1.49 -44.86 -9.79
C PRO A 617 -2.01 -45.95 -8.84
N ALA A 618 -2.96 -45.58 -7.99
CA ALA A 618 -3.59 -46.53 -7.08
C ALA A 618 -4.22 -47.69 -7.89
N PRO A 619 -4.08 -48.95 -7.43
CA PRO A 619 -4.68 -50.08 -8.12
C PRO A 619 -6.19 -49.89 -8.19
N ALA A 620 -6.75 -50.11 -9.38
CA ALA A 620 -8.17 -49.97 -9.67
C ALA A 620 -9.00 -50.77 -8.67
N ARG A 621 -9.72 -50.07 -7.78
CA ARG A 621 -10.75 -50.72 -6.95
C ARG A 621 -11.89 -51.14 -7.87
N GLY A 622 -12.11 -52.45 -7.96
CA GLY A 622 -13.24 -53.04 -8.66
C GLY A 622 -14.57 -52.46 -8.16
N LYS A 623 -15.53 -52.39 -9.08
CA LYS A 623 -16.90 -51.92 -8.87
C LYS A 623 -17.50 -52.60 -7.63
N ALA A 624 -17.67 -51.84 -6.55
CA ALA A 624 -18.56 -52.19 -5.45
C ALA A 624 -19.84 -51.38 -5.61
N GLU A 625 -20.98 -52.08 -5.54
CA GLU A 625 -22.33 -51.57 -5.75
C GLU A 625 -22.64 -50.34 -4.89
N VAL A 626 -23.23 -49.33 -5.53
CA VAL A 626 -23.76 -48.13 -4.87
C VAL A 626 -25.14 -48.47 -4.32
N HIS A 627 -25.26 -48.56 -2.99
CA HIS A 627 -26.57 -48.46 -2.34
C HIS A 627 -26.96 -46.99 -2.15
N PRO A 628 -28.23 -46.62 -2.40
CA PRO A 628 -28.68 -45.25 -2.28
C PRO A 628 -28.76 -44.80 -0.80
N PRO A 629 -28.56 -43.50 -0.53
CA PRO A 629 -28.54 -42.96 0.82
C PRO A 629 -29.95 -42.93 1.44
N ARG A 630 -30.09 -43.50 2.64
CA ARG A 630 -31.30 -43.35 3.47
C ARG A 630 -31.45 -41.92 3.97
N SER A 631 -32.61 -41.33 3.72
CA SER A 631 -33.09 -40.04 4.23
C SER A 631 -33.07 -39.99 5.76
N ARG A 632 -32.57 -38.88 6.35
CA ARG A 632 -32.83 -38.50 7.74
C ARG A 632 -33.72 -37.27 7.76
N VAL A 633 -35.00 -37.51 8.05
CA VAL A 633 -35.97 -36.54 8.57
C VAL A 633 -36.45 -37.10 9.91
N ALA A 634 -36.79 -36.18 10.82
CA ALA A 634 -37.41 -36.36 12.14
C ALA A 634 -36.43 -36.43 13.33
N ALA A 635 -36.30 -35.28 13.99
CA ALA A 635 -36.04 -35.17 15.42
C ALA A 635 -37.05 -34.15 15.97
N GLU A 636 -38.25 -34.62 16.28
CA GLU A 636 -39.20 -33.99 17.19
C GLU A 636 -39.91 -35.11 17.97
N GLU A 637 -40.23 -34.81 19.22
CA GLU A 637 -40.89 -35.67 20.23
C GLU A 637 -40.02 -36.68 20.99
N ALA A 638 -39.60 -36.30 22.20
CA ALA A 638 -40.09 -36.89 23.46
C ALA A 638 -39.06 -36.73 24.59
N LEU A 639 -39.15 -35.63 25.34
CA LEU A 639 -38.78 -35.59 26.75
C LEU A 639 -40.06 -35.32 27.53
N ARG A 640 -40.50 -36.36 28.24
CA ARG A 640 -41.33 -36.28 29.44
C ARG A 640 -40.56 -35.61 30.56
#